data_AF-A0A2N3HTK0-F1
#
_entry.id   AF-A0A2N3HTK0-F1
#
_cell.length_a   1.000
_cell.length_b   1.000
_cell.length_c   1.000
_cell.angle_alpha   90.00
_cell.angle_beta   90.00
_cell.angle_gamma   90.00
#
_symmetry.space_group_name_H-M   'P 1'
#
loop_
_entity.id
_entity.type
_entity.pdbx_description
1 polymer ?
#
loop_
_entity_poly.entity_id
_entity_poly.type
_entity_poly.pdbx_seq_one_letter_code
_entity_poly.pdbx_strand_id
1 'polypeptide(L)'
;MNQKKLFFSAFLILIGIGLIHAQDVKVDVNLDIKHSVNGVSDFGRERHITLHSSLSESDWIGEDEKMKYLLDDLDVYLGRDNGSATWKFQYSAEDPDRPNHADPDSLKTFANWYKGEYEEIITKNHTKQYESRSTEMIMGTNPHPTYPTFSYWHMCGSEWGRANGYDWIPLTVESSAEWMVDYMENFFVNTLAEKGELAPKYWEVINEPDMLLNTGAFMVSSWELLWKYHNLVAKGIKERLGDKAPLIGGMTWGLHDLASDDLTRARDVNYASAYYGNTPADEQMKALAAAAVESKYLTQTGPWTQWDVLWKGFMDEAGKNMDFYSIHIYDWPTYGADGGTIRSGGHTEAMLDLIEWYDVNQNGINKRKPLVVSEYGAVQGAWTYKPHEERYDWENLKPFNSMLMQFLERPDYIVKSMPFTPVKATWGDTDKDGNGKPDYFYHSKMLRDDDQDGNWEWSEFIKWYELWDDIKGTRVDTKSSDPDVQVDCYIDGKDVYLILNNLEDEATNINLNFFGSSLKPKSVRMKHMYLKGASDVTLDDKTQNSAPASVVLNPDATMVLKYSYDGNIAINQTSTESKFYGNSVGNNQHVPIVSGDNTFYVNGLDVPSNIEQTEAMLRITGNFYDAPDNVAGGFLTIKKLSVNGTVVKTPIDWRGTQQLRSRYFGTLEIPIPANLLQANNTITVDFQHAGEISVVNIVTWEFSKVPGRSVAGKNSAPLVNAGTDQSLAEGTTSATLSGSGSDVDGDAITYSWTKVSGAAATIANSSSASTSISGLSAGTYVFRLTASDGTLSSTDDVQISVAADSNTDVIVIEAEDLTSTSGTYNDGTVPLGVNVIANQGINYVNNGDYAVYNVTIPEDGAYEIVYYISSPIDGSTITFSTDNITTTVPNNGKWDVYTALKASKTVNFTAGNHEVTLTAGATAWAWNLDKFTLRRVGAIKSTKSTYVDIDANSPLVNESTSLSSLIVYPNPYSDGSLTIKFPKHLGSMLVKIYSITGKCVYLKEFHEESTVQINSSELKFSKGIYTIKASSSDKIFTQKLIIQ
;
A
#
# COMPACT_ATOMS: atom_id res chain seq x y z
N MET A 1 -59.13 19.36 11.07
CA MET A 1 -60.13 18.30 11.29
C MET A 1 -60.11 17.35 10.10
N ASN A 2 -59.95 16.05 10.35
CA ASN A 2 -60.06 14.90 9.43
C ASN A 2 -58.98 14.64 8.36
N GLN A 3 -58.67 13.34 8.26
CA GLN A 3 -57.59 12.68 7.51
C GLN A 3 -58.04 12.17 6.12
N LYS A 4 -57.05 11.84 5.27
CA LYS A 4 -56.84 10.59 4.46
C LYS A 4 -56.25 10.95 3.09
N LYS A 5 -55.38 10.18 2.42
CA LYS A 5 -54.45 9.05 2.68
C LYS A 5 -53.96 8.64 1.27
N LEU A 6 -52.67 8.28 1.12
CA LEU A 6 -52.06 7.55 -0.02
C LEU A 6 -52.16 8.17 -1.45
N PHE A 7 -51.00 8.42 -2.05
CA PHE A 7 -50.41 7.53 -3.07
C PHE A 7 -48.91 7.86 -3.21
N PHE A 8 -48.04 6.90 -2.90
CA PHE A 8 -46.61 6.94 -3.22
C PHE A 8 -46.28 5.63 -3.93
N SER A 9 -45.94 5.71 -5.22
CA SER A 9 -45.50 4.55 -6.00
C SER A 9 -44.00 4.41 -5.81
N ALA A 10 -43.56 3.36 -5.10
CA ALA A 10 -42.15 3.04 -4.95
C ALA A 10 -41.62 2.44 -6.26
N PHE A 11 -40.67 3.13 -6.90
CA PHE A 11 -39.81 2.53 -7.91
C PHE A 11 -38.72 1.75 -7.16
N LEU A 12 -38.74 0.42 -7.22
CA LEU A 12 -37.60 -0.38 -6.72
C LEU A 12 -36.44 -0.22 -7.70
N ILE A 13 -35.44 0.56 -7.31
CA ILE A 13 -34.10 0.46 -7.91
C ILE A 13 -33.43 -0.72 -7.23
N LEU A 14 -33.17 -1.79 -7.99
CA LEU A 14 -32.23 -2.82 -7.54
C LEU A 14 -30.82 -2.22 -7.57
N ILE A 15 -30.33 -1.82 -6.40
CA ILE A 15 -28.89 -1.62 -6.21
C ILE A 15 -28.28 -3.02 -6.10
N GLY A 16 -27.72 -3.51 -7.20
CA GLY A 16 -26.82 -4.64 -7.15
C GLY A 16 -25.55 -4.21 -6.41
N ILE A 17 -25.37 -4.70 -5.19
CA ILE A 17 -24.09 -4.56 -4.49
C ILE A 17 -23.11 -5.48 -5.22
N GLY A 18 -22.30 -4.90 -6.10
CA GLY A 18 -21.13 -5.57 -6.63
C GLY A 18 -20.19 -5.92 -5.49
N LEU A 19 -19.70 -7.16 -5.47
CA LEU A 19 -18.49 -7.49 -4.73
C LEU A 19 -17.35 -6.83 -5.50
N ILE A 20 -16.86 -5.71 -4.98
CA ILE A 20 -15.66 -5.05 -5.52
C ILE A 20 -14.50 -6.02 -5.29
N HIS A 21 -13.96 -6.55 -6.39
CA HIS A 21 -12.71 -7.30 -6.39
C HIS A 21 -11.59 -6.28 -6.53
N ALA A 22 -10.80 -6.08 -5.47
CA ALA A 22 -9.56 -5.32 -5.55
C ALA A 22 -8.61 -5.97 -6.58
N GLN A 23 -7.94 -5.14 -7.39
CA GLN A 23 -7.00 -5.60 -8.41
C GLN A 23 -5.70 -6.10 -7.78
N ASP A 24 -5.19 -7.24 -8.26
CA ASP A 24 -3.92 -7.83 -7.81
C ASP A 24 -2.76 -7.28 -8.65
N VAL A 25 -2.02 -6.32 -8.09
CA VAL A 25 -0.82 -5.73 -8.69
C VAL A 25 0.43 -6.40 -8.13
N LYS A 26 1.46 -6.60 -8.96
CA LYS A 26 2.78 -7.11 -8.55
C LYS A 26 3.77 -5.94 -8.50
N VAL A 27 4.42 -5.73 -7.37
CA VAL A 27 5.52 -4.78 -7.19
C VAL A 27 6.82 -5.53 -6.93
N ASP A 28 7.84 -5.24 -7.72
CA ASP A 28 9.19 -5.79 -7.66
C ASP A 28 10.18 -4.74 -7.16
N VAL A 29 11.08 -5.14 -6.26
CA VAL A 29 12.13 -4.28 -5.69
C VAL A 29 13.48 -5.01 -5.71
N ASN A 30 14.46 -4.48 -6.44
CA ASN A 30 15.82 -5.05 -6.53
C ASN A 30 16.80 -4.31 -5.62
N LEU A 31 16.90 -4.76 -4.37
CA LEU A 31 17.64 -4.10 -3.29
C LEU A 31 19.15 -3.90 -3.55
N ASP A 32 19.75 -4.66 -4.48
CA ASP A 32 21.17 -4.56 -4.81
C ASP A 32 21.46 -3.76 -6.09
N ILE A 33 20.44 -3.34 -6.84
CA ILE A 33 20.56 -2.57 -8.10
C ILE A 33 20.29 -1.09 -7.82
N LYS A 34 21.35 -0.26 -7.83
CA LYS A 34 21.23 1.20 -7.82
C LYS A 34 20.55 1.68 -9.11
N HIS A 35 19.43 2.38 -9.03
CA HIS A 35 18.81 3.03 -10.19
C HIS A 35 19.29 4.49 -10.27
N SER A 36 19.89 4.85 -11.39
CA SER A 36 20.34 6.23 -11.63
C SER A 36 19.88 6.77 -12.98
N VAL A 37 19.44 8.03 -12.97
CA VAL A 37 19.09 8.82 -14.17
C VAL A 37 20.19 9.88 -14.32
N ASN A 38 20.95 9.83 -15.42
CA ASN A 38 22.15 10.67 -15.65
C ASN A 38 23.10 10.80 -14.43
N GLY A 39 23.24 9.71 -13.65
CA GLY A 39 24.09 9.63 -12.46
C GLY A 39 23.44 10.07 -11.15
N VAL A 40 22.30 10.76 -11.19
CA VAL A 40 21.51 11.13 -9.99
C VAL A 40 20.69 9.94 -9.52
N SER A 41 20.66 9.72 -8.20
CA SER A 41 20.15 8.49 -7.58
C SER A 41 19.89 8.66 -6.08
N ASP A 42 19.80 9.90 -5.59
CA ASP A 42 19.43 10.22 -4.22
C ASP A 42 18.00 10.78 -4.16
N PHE A 43 17.39 10.70 -2.99
CA PHE A 43 16.03 11.23 -2.77
C PHE A 43 15.96 12.77 -2.77
N GLY A 44 17.05 13.48 -2.45
CA GLY A 44 17.09 14.95 -2.42
C GLY A 44 16.06 15.62 -1.51
N ARG A 45 16.12 15.42 -0.19
CA ARG A 45 15.15 16.02 0.76
C ARG A 45 15.11 17.55 0.63
N GLU A 46 16.25 18.19 0.47
CA GLU A 46 16.41 19.63 0.26
C GLU A 46 15.81 20.14 -1.07
N ARG A 47 15.61 19.23 -2.03
CA ARG A 47 15.01 19.51 -3.35
C ARG A 47 13.50 19.30 -3.38
N HIS A 48 12.97 18.39 -2.56
CA HIS A 48 11.58 17.92 -2.68
C HIS A 48 10.73 18.02 -1.39
N ILE A 49 11.32 17.90 -0.20
CA ILE A 49 10.62 18.06 1.09
C ILE A 49 10.78 19.51 1.57
N THR A 50 9.98 20.38 0.95
CA THR A 50 10.12 21.84 1.07
C THR A 50 8.81 22.50 1.48
N LEU A 51 8.91 23.66 2.12
CA LEU A 51 7.79 24.48 2.60
C LEU A 51 7.73 25.82 1.84
N HIS A 52 6.53 26.27 1.48
CA HIS A 52 6.26 27.61 0.93
C HIS A 52 6.33 28.66 2.04
N SER A 53 7.55 28.95 2.48
CA SER A 53 7.86 29.89 3.56
C SER A 53 9.34 30.30 3.52
N SER A 54 9.64 31.42 4.17
CA SER A 54 10.96 32.04 4.31
C SER A 54 11.29 32.39 5.77
N LEU A 55 12.57 32.63 6.07
CA LEU A 55 13.02 32.99 7.43
C LEU A 55 12.43 34.33 7.92
N SER A 56 12.10 35.24 7.01
CA SER A 56 11.63 36.59 7.31
C SER A 56 10.12 36.69 7.59
N GLU A 57 9.35 35.61 7.36
CA GLU A 57 7.92 35.55 7.65
C GLU A 57 7.60 35.57 9.14
N SER A 58 6.61 36.39 9.51
CA SER A 58 6.09 36.51 10.87
C SER A 58 5.14 35.38 11.28
N ASP A 59 4.74 34.51 10.36
CA ASP A 59 3.72 33.47 10.60
C ASP A 59 4.13 32.50 11.74
N TRP A 60 5.43 32.29 11.93
CA TRP A 60 5.99 31.46 12.99
C TRP A 60 6.05 32.10 14.39
N ILE A 61 5.74 33.40 14.53
CA ILE A 61 5.76 34.08 15.84
C ILE A 61 4.71 33.44 16.76
N GLY A 62 5.18 32.84 17.86
CA GLY A 62 4.35 32.12 18.84
C GLY A 62 4.20 30.62 18.55
N GLU A 63 4.74 30.12 17.45
CA GLU A 63 4.59 28.74 16.97
C GLU A 63 5.89 27.91 17.10
N ASP A 64 6.78 28.29 18.02
CA ASP A 64 8.14 27.74 18.16
C ASP A 64 8.20 26.20 18.16
N GLU A 65 7.31 25.54 18.91
CA GLU A 65 7.27 24.08 19.00
C GLU A 65 6.81 23.43 17.67
N LYS A 66 5.87 24.07 16.95
CA LYS A 66 5.40 23.62 15.63
C LYS A 66 6.46 23.82 14.55
N MET A 67 7.13 24.97 14.56
CA MET A 67 8.26 25.27 13.67
C MET A 67 9.39 24.26 13.88
N LYS A 68 9.74 23.98 15.15
CA LYS A 68 10.74 22.96 15.47
C LYS A 68 10.32 21.57 14.98
N TYR A 69 9.08 21.15 15.26
CA TYR A 69 8.60 19.83 14.82
C TYR A 69 8.75 19.66 13.31
N LEU A 70 8.35 20.67 12.52
CA LEU A 70 8.45 20.65 11.07
C LEU A 70 9.92 20.71 10.57
N LEU A 71 10.71 21.67 11.04
CA LEU A 71 12.04 21.95 10.46
C LEU A 71 13.17 21.07 11.02
N ASP A 72 13.10 20.62 12.27
CA ASP A 72 14.08 19.69 12.85
C ASP A 72 13.61 18.25 12.73
N ASP A 73 12.43 17.95 13.30
CA ASP A 73 12.05 16.56 13.62
C ASP A 73 11.51 15.83 12.38
N LEU A 74 10.79 16.53 11.49
CA LEU A 74 10.38 16.07 10.17
C LEU A 74 11.39 16.40 9.05
N ASP A 75 12.53 17.03 9.37
CA ASP A 75 13.63 17.37 8.45
C ASP A 75 13.17 18.06 7.15
N VAL A 76 12.43 19.18 7.29
CA VAL A 76 11.87 19.98 6.19
C VAL A 76 12.77 21.19 5.87
N TYR A 77 12.86 21.54 4.59
CA TYR A 77 13.64 22.68 4.09
C TYR A 77 12.75 23.85 3.67
N LEU A 78 13.31 25.06 3.63
CA LEU A 78 12.57 26.23 3.13
C LEU A 78 12.60 26.25 1.59
N GLY A 79 11.49 26.67 1.01
CA GLY A 79 11.17 26.47 -0.39
C GLY A 79 11.17 27.75 -1.20
N ARG A 80 10.26 28.70 -0.90
CA ARG A 80 9.99 29.85 -1.78
C ARG A 80 9.49 31.11 -1.10
N ASP A 81 9.83 32.26 -1.67
CA ASP A 81 9.19 33.57 -1.39
C ASP A 81 9.20 34.49 -2.62
N ASN A 82 8.00 34.87 -3.08
CA ASN A 82 7.81 35.85 -4.16
C ASN A 82 7.09 37.14 -3.66
N GLY A 83 6.81 37.24 -2.36
CA GLY A 83 6.14 38.37 -1.73
C GLY A 83 7.09 39.47 -1.29
N SER A 84 8.27 39.11 -0.77
CA SER A 84 9.24 40.06 -0.19
C SER A 84 9.74 41.09 -1.21
N ALA A 85 10.04 40.70 -2.44
CA ALA A 85 10.45 41.65 -3.49
C ALA A 85 9.32 42.64 -3.85
N THR A 86 8.08 42.16 -3.95
CA THR A 86 6.87 42.98 -4.14
C THR A 86 6.66 43.96 -2.98
N TRP A 87 6.90 43.53 -1.73
CA TRP A 87 6.82 44.39 -0.54
C TRP A 87 8.00 45.37 -0.40
N LYS A 88 9.18 45.04 -0.93
CA LYS A 88 10.35 45.95 -0.96
C LYS A 88 10.21 46.99 -2.07
N PHE A 89 9.59 46.66 -3.20
CA PHE A 89 9.36 47.59 -4.33
C PHE A 89 8.69 48.88 -3.89
N GLN A 90 7.64 48.80 -3.05
CA GLN A 90 6.86 49.97 -2.64
C GLN A 90 7.64 51.05 -1.87
N TYR A 91 8.84 50.74 -1.36
CA TYR A 91 9.71 51.74 -0.71
C TYR A 91 10.78 52.32 -1.66
N SER A 92 10.80 51.93 -2.93
CA SER A 92 11.60 52.60 -3.95
C SER A 92 10.93 53.91 -4.38
N ALA A 93 11.74 54.96 -4.56
CA ALA A 93 11.28 56.25 -5.09
C ALA A 93 11.49 56.31 -6.61
N GLU A 94 10.72 57.16 -7.29
CA GLU A 94 11.01 57.51 -8.69
C GLU A 94 12.30 58.36 -8.76
N ASP A 95 13.13 58.10 -9.77
CA ASP A 95 14.31 58.90 -10.09
C ASP A 95 13.86 60.28 -10.62
N PRO A 96 14.20 61.39 -9.93
CA PRO A 96 13.73 62.73 -10.30
C PRO A 96 14.36 63.25 -11.60
N ASP A 97 15.50 62.69 -12.01
CA ASP A 97 16.19 63.03 -13.27
C ASP A 97 15.85 62.03 -14.39
N ARG A 98 15.31 60.84 -14.05
CA ARG A 98 14.88 59.79 -15.00
C ARG A 98 13.47 59.28 -14.68
N PRO A 99 12.41 60.03 -15.04
CA PRO A 99 11.02 59.57 -14.87
C PRO A 99 10.79 58.15 -15.41
N ASN A 100 9.86 57.43 -14.80
CA ASN A 100 9.62 56.00 -15.03
C ASN A 100 10.84 55.10 -14.70
N HIS A 101 11.76 55.52 -13.83
CA HIS A 101 12.83 54.64 -13.31
C HIS A 101 12.90 54.77 -11.79
N ALA A 102 13.44 53.76 -11.12
CA ALA A 102 13.71 53.86 -9.68
C ALA A 102 14.96 54.72 -9.42
N ASP A 103 14.94 55.49 -8.35
CA ASP A 103 16.14 56.16 -7.82
C ASP A 103 17.11 55.10 -7.23
N PRO A 104 18.29 54.88 -7.85
CA PRO A 104 19.24 53.88 -7.39
C PRO A 104 19.89 54.24 -6.05
N ASP A 105 20.03 55.53 -5.72
CA ASP A 105 20.64 55.96 -4.46
C ASP A 105 19.66 55.78 -3.28
N SER A 106 18.37 56.06 -3.47
CA SER A 106 17.31 55.71 -2.52
C SER A 106 17.22 54.19 -2.33
N LEU A 107 17.16 53.41 -3.41
CA LEU A 107 17.06 51.95 -3.34
C LEU A 107 18.25 51.33 -2.60
N LYS A 108 19.47 51.80 -2.87
CA LYS A 108 20.69 51.40 -2.18
C LYS A 108 20.70 51.81 -0.71
N THR A 109 20.18 52.98 -0.38
CA THR A 109 20.05 53.43 1.02
C THR A 109 19.10 52.52 1.79
N PHE A 110 17.93 52.19 1.21
CA PHE A 110 16.96 51.27 1.78
C PHE A 110 17.52 49.85 1.92
N ALA A 111 18.23 49.33 0.91
CA ALA A 111 18.85 48.00 0.95
C ALA A 111 19.93 47.88 2.06
N ASN A 112 20.76 48.91 2.24
CA ASN A 112 21.76 48.94 3.32
C ASN A 112 21.11 48.95 4.72
N TRP A 113 19.99 49.66 4.88
CA TRP A 113 19.19 49.59 6.10
C TRP A 113 18.58 48.20 6.30
N TYR A 114 17.94 47.63 5.27
CA TYR A 114 17.28 46.32 5.36
C TYR A 114 18.25 45.18 5.69
N LYS A 115 19.47 45.18 5.16
CA LYS A 115 20.55 44.25 5.58
C LYS A 115 20.90 44.38 7.06
N GLY A 116 20.73 45.58 7.62
CA GLY A 116 20.80 45.86 9.06
C GLY A 116 19.71 45.13 9.85
N GLU A 117 18.46 45.31 9.42
CA GLU A 117 17.25 44.82 10.08
C GLU A 117 17.00 43.31 9.91
N TYR A 118 17.45 42.71 8.79
CA TYR A 118 17.14 41.31 8.46
C TYR A 118 17.50 40.35 9.60
N GLU A 119 18.67 40.54 10.22
CA GLU A 119 19.06 39.75 11.41
C GLU A 119 18.10 39.92 12.58
N GLU A 120 17.55 41.12 12.80
CA GLU A 120 16.61 41.39 13.88
C GLU A 120 15.24 40.77 13.58
N ILE A 121 14.83 40.76 12.31
CA ILE A 121 13.61 40.08 11.83
C ILE A 121 13.72 38.57 12.09
N ILE A 122 14.75 37.90 11.57
CA ILE A 122 14.91 36.43 11.74
C ILE A 122 15.21 36.04 13.20
N THR A 123 15.74 36.96 14.01
CA THR A 123 15.89 36.74 15.46
C THR A 123 14.55 36.87 16.17
N LYS A 124 13.73 37.88 15.84
CA LYS A 124 12.38 38.08 16.39
C LYS A 124 11.41 36.95 16.01
N ASN A 125 11.54 36.41 14.80
CA ASN A 125 10.74 35.29 14.32
C ASN A 125 11.26 33.93 14.84
N HIS A 126 12.36 33.92 15.61
CA HIS A 126 13.08 32.73 16.09
C HIS A 126 13.57 31.76 14.98
N THR A 127 13.60 32.24 13.73
CA THR A 127 13.99 31.49 12.53
C THR A 127 15.50 31.43 12.30
N LYS A 128 16.29 32.34 12.91
CA LYS A 128 17.75 32.45 12.67
C LYS A 128 18.54 31.14 12.74
N GLN A 129 18.16 30.24 13.65
CA GLN A 129 18.81 28.93 13.80
C GLN A 129 18.66 28.01 12.57
N TYR A 130 17.73 28.31 11.67
CA TYR A 130 17.43 27.55 10.46
C TYR A 130 18.02 28.17 9.19
N GLU A 131 19.00 29.09 9.29
CA GLU A 131 19.71 29.68 8.13
C GLU A 131 20.26 28.64 7.13
N SER A 132 20.63 27.43 7.58
CA SER A 132 21.05 26.34 6.71
C SER A 132 19.91 25.65 5.94
N ARG A 133 18.64 25.86 6.32
CA ARG A 133 17.45 25.33 5.63
C ARG A 133 17.03 26.18 4.42
N SER A 134 17.57 27.40 4.26
CA SER A 134 17.20 28.36 3.21
C SER A 134 18.28 28.55 2.12
N THR A 135 19.27 27.67 2.02
CA THR A 135 20.35 27.77 1.02
C THR A 135 19.90 27.45 -0.41
N GLU A 136 18.74 26.82 -0.56
CA GLU A 136 18.15 26.36 -1.83
C GLU A 136 16.82 27.08 -2.12
N MET A 137 16.63 28.31 -1.62
CA MET A 137 15.41 29.10 -1.83
C MET A 137 15.16 29.38 -3.31
N ILE A 138 13.91 29.21 -3.72
CA ILE A 138 13.30 29.88 -4.87
C ILE A 138 12.88 31.27 -4.40
N MET A 139 13.14 32.32 -5.16
CA MET A 139 12.49 33.61 -4.94
C MET A 139 12.12 34.24 -6.28
N GLY A 140 11.31 35.27 -6.24
CA GLY A 140 10.86 35.96 -7.46
C GLY A 140 10.03 37.18 -7.14
N THR A 141 9.15 37.56 -8.06
CA THR A 141 8.15 38.60 -7.82
C THR A 141 6.75 38.09 -8.12
N ASN A 142 5.78 38.61 -7.37
CA ASN A 142 4.42 38.68 -7.91
C ASN A 142 4.38 39.65 -9.10
N PRO A 143 3.45 39.50 -10.05
CA PRO A 143 3.37 40.39 -11.20
C PRO A 143 3.22 41.87 -10.82
N HIS A 144 2.43 42.18 -9.79
CA HIS A 144 2.32 43.52 -9.24
C HIS A 144 3.30 43.75 -8.08
N PRO A 145 3.80 44.99 -7.89
CA PRO A 145 3.82 46.12 -8.82
C PRO A 145 5.01 46.04 -9.81
N THR A 146 5.80 44.96 -9.78
CA THR A 146 7.16 44.94 -10.35
C THR A 146 7.18 44.86 -11.87
N TYR A 147 6.22 44.19 -12.51
CA TYR A 147 6.02 44.21 -13.96
C TYR A 147 5.20 45.46 -14.36
N PRO A 148 5.29 45.98 -15.60
CA PRO A 148 4.36 47.00 -16.12
C PRO A 148 2.96 46.43 -16.36
N THR A 149 2.26 46.14 -15.26
CA THR A 149 0.93 45.51 -15.17
C THR A 149 -0.24 46.45 -15.50
N PHE A 150 0.05 47.76 -15.51
CA PHE A 150 -0.89 48.85 -15.72
C PHE A 150 -2.13 48.85 -14.79
N SER A 151 -2.07 48.16 -13.65
CA SER A 151 -3.16 48.10 -12.65
C SER A 151 -2.84 48.99 -11.44
N TYR A 152 -3.85 49.72 -10.96
CA TYR A 152 -3.75 50.70 -9.87
C TYR A 152 -4.33 50.22 -8.53
N TRP A 153 -4.65 48.93 -8.39
CA TRP A 153 -5.19 48.36 -7.14
C TRP A 153 -4.16 48.27 -6.00
N HIS A 154 -2.86 48.24 -6.29
CA HIS A 154 -1.81 48.20 -5.26
C HIS A 154 -1.51 49.59 -4.68
N MET A 155 -0.93 49.63 -3.48
CA MET A 155 -0.61 50.86 -2.74
C MET A 155 0.07 51.91 -3.64
N CYS A 156 1.21 51.60 -4.28
CA CYS A 156 1.94 52.51 -5.20
C CYS A 156 1.16 53.02 -6.42
N GLY A 157 0.05 52.36 -6.76
CA GLY A 157 -0.81 52.73 -7.87
C GLY A 157 -2.14 53.37 -7.45
N SER A 158 -2.54 53.21 -6.19
CA SER A 158 -3.85 53.61 -5.69
C SER A 158 -3.91 55.11 -5.38
N GLU A 159 -5.11 55.71 -5.42
CA GLU A 159 -5.32 57.09 -4.96
C GLU A 159 -4.93 57.26 -3.48
N TRP A 160 -5.24 56.25 -2.66
CA TRP A 160 -4.85 56.23 -1.24
C TRP A 160 -3.33 56.19 -1.07
N GLY A 161 -2.63 55.31 -1.77
CA GLY A 161 -1.18 55.18 -1.60
C GLY A 161 -0.43 56.39 -2.12
N ARG A 162 -0.87 57.00 -3.23
CA ARG A 162 -0.37 58.32 -3.66
C ARG A 162 -0.56 59.38 -2.58
N ALA A 163 -1.75 59.45 -1.97
CA ALA A 163 -2.01 60.34 -0.84
C ALA A 163 -1.17 60.03 0.42
N ASN A 164 -0.47 58.90 0.46
CA ASN A 164 0.45 58.47 1.52
C ASN A 164 1.92 58.33 1.05
N GLY A 165 2.28 58.87 -0.12
CA GLY A 165 3.67 58.94 -0.60
C GLY A 165 4.17 57.73 -1.40
N TYR A 166 3.28 56.83 -1.82
CA TYR A 166 3.57 55.71 -2.71
C TYR A 166 3.13 56.08 -4.15
N ASP A 167 4.01 56.72 -4.91
CA ASP A 167 3.62 57.42 -6.16
C ASP A 167 4.01 56.73 -7.48
N TRP A 168 4.98 55.81 -7.47
CA TRP A 168 5.61 55.30 -8.71
C TRP A 168 5.40 53.80 -8.96
N ILE A 169 5.30 53.44 -10.24
CA ILE A 169 5.27 52.08 -10.80
C ILE A 169 5.99 52.08 -12.16
N PRO A 170 6.56 50.95 -12.62
CA PRO A 170 7.18 50.89 -13.93
C PRO A 170 6.12 50.83 -15.03
N LEU A 171 6.30 51.66 -16.04
CA LEU A 171 5.47 51.76 -17.24
C LEU A 171 6.07 50.98 -18.43
N THR A 172 7.30 50.46 -18.29
CA THR A 172 8.01 49.72 -19.33
C THR A 172 8.71 48.48 -18.76
N VAL A 173 8.94 47.47 -19.60
CA VAL A 173 9.67 46.25 -19.17
C VAL A 173 11.17 46.53 -18.95
N GLU A 174 11.70 47.57 -19.58
CA GLU A 174 13.07 48.06 -19.39
C GLU A 174 13.29 48.65 -18.00
N SER A 175 12.44 49.58 -17.56
CA SER A 175 12.56 50.22 -16.23
C SER A 175 12.29 49.23 -15.09
N SER A 176 11.32 48.35 -15.29
CA SER A 176 11.04 47.19 -14.44
C SER A 176 12.27 46.28 -14.31
N ALA A 177 12.93 45.94 -15.43
CA ALA A 177 14.13 45.12 -15.41
C ALA A 177 15.35 45.84 -14.80
N GLU A 178 15.48 47.16 -14.97
CA GLU A 178 16.54 47.94 -14.32
C GLU A 178 16.40 47.89 -12.79
N TRP A 179 15.19 48.14 -12.25
CA TRP A 179 14.91 47.98 -10.83
C TRP A 179 15.24 46.56 -10.33
N MET A 180 14.93 45.53 -11.12
CA MET A 180 15.23 44.15 -10.77
C MET A 180 16.73 43.87 -10.65
N VAL A 181 17.55 44.45 -11.53
CA VAL A 181 19.02 44.33 -11.48
C VAL A 181 19.58 45.01 -10.25
N ASP A 182 19.14 46.23 -9.96
CA ASP A 182 19.61 46.96 -8.77
C ASP A 182 19.07 46.32 -7.46
N TYR A 183 17.88 45.71 -7.47
CA TYR A 183 17.35 44.91 -6.37
C TYR A 183 18.24 43.71 -6.06
N MET A 184 18.58 42.91 -7.08
CA MET A 184 19.51 41.77 -6.96
C MET A 184 20.89 42.18 -6.44
N GLU A 185 21.46 43.28 -6.96
CA GLU A 185 22.80 43.73 -6.54
C GLU A 185 22.82 44.22 -5.07
N ASN A 186 21.77 44.91 -4.62
CA ASN A 186 21.83 45.65 -3.37
C ASN A 186 21.23 44.92 -2.16
N PHE A 187 20.20 44.08 -2.30
CA PHE A 187 19.50 43.49 -1.13
C PHE A 187 20.12 42.24 -0.54
N PHE A 188 20.84 41.45 -1.34
CA PHE A 188 21.33 40.14 -0.90
C PHE A 188 22.81 40.12 -0.48
N VAL A 189 23.18 39.12 0.30
CA VAL A 189 24.57 38.73 0.62
C VAL A 189 24.92 37.39 -0.03
N ASN A 190 26.22 37.09 -0.14
CA ASN A 190 26.68 35.93 -0.94
C ASN A 190 26.97 34.70 -0.07
N THR A 191 27.06 34.87 1.26
CA THR A 191 27.38 33.82 2.21
C THR A 191 26.63 34.03 3.52
N LEU A 192 26.29 32.94 4.23
CA LEU A 192 25.69 32.97 5.57
C LEU A 192 26.61 33.58 6.66
N ALA A 193 27.84 33.94 6.32
CA ALA A 193 28.76 34.64 7.23
C ALA A 193 28.65 36.18 7.12
N GLU A 194 27.97 36.68 6.08
CA GLU A 194 27.69 38.09 5.88
C GLU A 194 26.36 38.47 6.54
N LYS A 195 26.26 39.68 7.10
CA LYS A 195 25.02 40.20 7.67
C LYS A 195 24.05 40.64 6.55
N GLY A 196 22.97 39.88 6.37
CA GLY A 196 21.87 40.19 5.47
C GLY A 196 21.15 38.94 4.96
N GLU A 197 20.21 39.12 4.04
CA GLU A 197 19.46 38.04 3.41
C GLU A 197 20.34 37.32 2.36
N LEU A 198 20.49 36.00 2.45
CA LEU A 198 21.28 35.22 1.48
C LEU A 198 20.62 35.31 0.09
N ALA A 199 21.45 35.48 -0.95
CA ALA A 199 20.97 35.40 -2.33
C ALA A 199 20.28 34.04 -2.59
N PRO A 200 19.10 34.02 -3.23
CA PRO A 200 18.39 32.77 -3.53
C PRO A 200 19.19 31.91 -4.50
N LYS A 201 18.94 30.59 -4.51
CA LYS A 201 19.56 29.70 -5.51
C LYS A 201 18.87 29.84 -6.87
N TYR A 202 17.55 29.98 -6.85
CA TYR A 202 16.71 30.09 -8.04
C TYR A 202 15.92 31.41 -8.00
N TRP A 203 16.03 32.22 -9.05
CA TRP A 203 15.25 33.44 -9.24
C TRP A 203 14.24 33.28 -10.38
N GLU A 204 12.96 33.35 -10.04
CA GLU A 204 11.85 33.41 -10.98
C GLU A 204 11.59 34.87 -11.37
N VAL A 205 11.62 35.15 -12.67
CA VAL A 205 11.44 36.53 -13.17
C VAL A 205 10.11 37.16 -12.78
N ILE A 206 9.04 36.35 -12.71
CA ILE A 206 7.66 36.73 -12.44
C ILE A 206 6.85 35.47 -12.08
N ASN A 207 5.85 35.58 -11.20
CA ASN A 207 4.91 34.52 -10.83
C ASN A 207 3.62 34.56 -11.66
N GLU A 208 3.10 33.43 -12.14
CA GLU A 208 1.78 33.27 -12.80
C GLU A 208 1.28 34.46 -13.66
N PRO A 209 2.00 34.85 -14.73
CA PRO A 209 1.58 35.93 -15.62
C PRO A 209 0.25 35.64 -16.37
N ASP A 210 -0.27 34.42 -16.29
CA ASP A 210 -1.48 33.92 -16.94
C ASP A 210 -2.74 33.97 -16.07
N MET A 211 -2.64 33.69 -14.77
CA MET A 211 -3.80 33.60 -13.89
C MET A 211 -4.49 34.95 -13.71
N LEU A 212 -3.72 36.02 -13.55
CA LEU A 212 -4.27 37.36 -13.40
C LEU A 212 -4.88 37.92 -14.72
N LEU A 213 -4.40 37.46 -15.88
CA LEU A 213 -5.04 37.74 -17.17
C LEU A 213 -6.42 37.08 -17.29
N ASN A 214 -6.54 35.83 -16.85
CA ASN A 214 -7.80 35.10 -16.92
C ASN A 214 -8.83 35.61 -15.88
N THR A 215 -8.42 36.18 -14.74
CA THR A 215 -9.37 36.82 -13.81
C THR A 215 -9.84 38.22 -14.28
N GLY A 216 -9.05 38.92 -15.09
CA GLY A 216 -9.32 40.29 -15.53
C GLY A 216 -8.87 41.38 -14.53
N ALA A 217 -8.12 41.00 -13.49
CA ALA A 217 -7.55 41.92 -12.51
C ALA A 217 -6.28 42.65 -12.99
N PHE A 218 -5.75 42.27 -14.17
CA PHE A 218 -4.40 42.58 -14.63
C PHE A 218 -4.37 42.83 -16.15
N MET A 219 -3.40 43.63 -16.62
CA MET A 219 -3.13 43.86 -18.04
C MET A 219 -1.67 43.50 -18.42
N VAL A 220 -1.44 42.40 -19.18
CA VAL A 220 -0.10 42.11 -19.78
C VAL A 220 0.03 42.90 -21.06
N SER A 221 1.00 43.83 -21.10
CA SER A 221 1.35 44.61 -22.30
C SER A 221 1.32 43.79 -23.60
N SER A 222 2.16 42.76 -23.73
CA SER A 222 2.03 41.67 -24.72
C SER A 222 2.85 40.44 -24.33
N TRP A 223 2.62 39.30 -25.00
CA TRP A 223 3.44 38.10 -24.83
C TRP A 223 4.90 38.34 -25.21
N GLU A 224 5.12 39.06 -26.32
CA GLU A 224 6.46 39.46 -26.76
C GLU A 224 7.18 40.31 -25.70
N LEU A 225 6.47 41.24 -25.04
CA LEU A 225 7.02 42.07 -23.97
C LEU A 225 7.27 41.27 -22.69
N LEU A 226 6.45 40.26 -22.37
CA LEU A 226 6.71 39.33 -21.28
C LEU A 226 7.99 38.51 -21.52
N TRP A 227 8.20 37.97 -22.71
CA TRP A 227 9.45 37.26 -23.05
C TRP A 227 10.65 38.21 -23.09
N LYS A 228 10.47 39.45 -23.57
CA LYS A 228 11.48 40.50 -23.51
C LYS A 228 11.88 40.85 -22.08
N TYR A 229 10.92 40.94 -21.16
CA TYR A 229 11.18 41.19 -19.73
C TYR A 229 12.10 40.11 -19.13
N HIS A 230 11.78 38.82 -19.34
CA HIS A 230 12.65 37.71 -18.93
C HIS A 230 14.08 37.84 -19.49
N ASN A 231 14.21 38.18 -20.77
CA ASN A 231 15.51 38.42 -21.40
C ASN A 231 16.29 39.58 -20.77
N LEU A 232 15.62 40.69 -20.46
CA LEU A 232 16.25 41.88 -19.87
C LEU A 232 16.71 41.61 -18.44
N VAL A 233 15.84 41.01 -17.61
CA VAL A 233 16.15 40.61 -16.24
C VAL A 233 17.33 39.64 -16.20
N ALA A 234 17.27 38.53 -16.94
CA ALA A 234 18.31 37.52 -16.89
C ALA A 234 19.67 38.02 -17.39
N LYS A 235 19.70 38.82 -18.46
CA LYS A 235 20.96 39.42 -18.95
C LYS A 235 21.50 40.46 -17.98
N GLY A 236 20.66 41.39 -17.53
CA GLY A 236 21.09 42.47 -16.64
C GLY A 236 21.67 41.94 -15.33
N ILE A 237 21.03 40.93 -14.72
CA ILE A 237 21.53 40.31 -13.49
C ILE A 237 22.88 39.62 -13.76
N LYS A 238 22.98 38.80 -14.80
CA LYS A 238 24.22 38.07 -15.13
C LYS A 238 25.38 39.00 -15.50
N GLU A 239 25.11 40.07 -16.23
CA GLU A 239 26.11 41.09 -16.61
C GLU A 239 26.56 41.94 -15.42
N ARG A 240 25.68 42.25 -14.46
CA ARG A 240 26.00 43.06 -13.27
C ARG A 240 26.65 42.23 -12.15
N LEU A 241 26.13 41.04 -11.85
CA LEU A 241 26.55 40.22 -10.70
C LEU A 241 27.64 39.18 -11.05
N GLY A 242 27.76 38.75 -12.31
CA GLY A 242 28.70 37.71 -12.73
C GLY A 242 28.47 36.40 -11.98
N ASP A 243 29.54 35.82 -11.42
CA ASP A 243 29.51 34.57 -10.64
C ASP A 243 28.64 34.64 -9.36
N LYS A 244 28.15 35.82 -8.99
CA LYS A 244 27.20 36.03 -7.86
C LYS A 244 25.74 36.00 -8.29
N ALA A 245 25.45 35.91 -9.59
CA ALA A 245 24.08 35.86 -10.06
C ALA A 245 23.41 34.55 -9.59
N PRO A 246 22.17 34.60 -9.08
CA PRO A 246 21.38 33.39 -8.90
C PRO A 246 21.08 32.75 -10.27
N LEU A 247 20.68 31.48 -10.29
CA LEU A 247 20.12 30.89 -11.49
C LEU A 247 18.83 31.66 -11.82
N ILE A 248 18.59 32.02 -13.08
CA ILE A 248 17.41 32.79 -13.51
C ILE A 248 16.49 31.91 -14.35
N GLY A 249 15.19 31.91 -14.07
CA GLY A 249 14.22 31.07 -14.78
C GLY A 249 12.83 31.67 -14.90
N GLY A 250 11.97 30.91 -15.58
CA GLY A 250 10.59 31.28 -15.90
C GLY A 250 9.94 30.27 -16.85
N MET A 251 8.71 30.47 -17.31
CA MET A 251 7.88 31.66 -17.09
C MET A 251 6.92 31.57 -15.90
N THR A 252 7.07 30.55 -15.05
CA THR A 252 6.31 30.36 -13.80
C THR A 252 4.80 30.34 -14.05
N TRP A 253 4.42 29.59 -15.08
CA TRP A 253 3.07 29.59 -15.61
C TRP A 253 2.12 28.78 -14.70
N GLY A 254 0.94 29.31 -14.39
CA GLY A 254 -0.02 28.71 -13.45
C GLY A 254 -0.82 27.56 -14.05
N LEU A 255 -1.33 27.74 -15.28
CA LEU A 255 -2.23 26.80 -15.95
C LEU A 255 -1.52 25.97 -17.02
N HIS A 256 -1.12 24.73 -16.72
CA HIS A 256 -0.44 23.85 -17.69
C HIS A 256 -1.37 22.87 -18.44
N ASP A 257 -2.22 23.38 -19.32
CA ASP A 257 -2.96 22.59 -20.32
C ASP A 257 -2.48 22.94 -21.74
N LEU A 258 -1.29 22.47 -22.10
CA LEU A 258 -0.58 22.83 -23.34
C LEU A 258 -1.41 22.61 -24.63
N ALA A 259 -2.42 21.73 -24.56
CA ALA A 259 -3.25 21.27 -25.67
C ALA A 259 -4.77 21.46 -25.43
N SER A 260 -5.18 22.48 -24.65
CA SER A 260 -6.59 22.81 -24.38
C SER A 260 -7.05 24.21 -24.85
N ASP A 261 -8.36 24.38 -25.01
CA ASP A 261 -9.00 25.60 -25.52
C ASP A 261 -9.24 26.68 -24.43
N ASP A 262 -8.79 26.47 -23.20
CA ASP A 262 -9.31 27.14 -21.98
C ASP A 262 -8.85 28.60 -21.76
N LEU A 263 -7.89 29.09 -22.55
CA LEU A 263 -7.38 30.48 -22.51
C LEU A 263 -8.37 31.51 -23.09
N THR A 264 -9.61 31.51 -22.62
CA THR A 264 -10.73 32.23 -23.25
C THR A 264 -10.66 33.76 -23.14
N ARG A 265 -10.04 34.31 -22.09
CA ARG A 265 -9.98 35.78 -21.84
C ARG A 265 -8.70 36.44 -22.33
N ALA A 266 -7.56 35.75 -22.29
CA ALA A 266 -6.28 36.26 -22.80
C ALA A 266 -6.21 36.39 -24.35
N ARG A 267 -7.36 36.24 -25.03
CA ARG A 267 -7.55 36.29 -26.49
C ARG A 267 -8.47 37.44 -26.96
N ASP A 268 -8.89 38.34 -26.06
CA ASP A 268 -9.71 39.50 -26.44
C ASP A 268 -8.84 40.74 -26.70
N VAL A 269 -8.89 41.27 -27.92
CA VAL A 269 -8.23 42.55 -28.28
C VAL A 269 -8.77 43.74 -27.48
N ASN A 270 -9.94 43.60 -26.85
CA ASN A 270 -10.55 44.60 -25.98
C ASN A 270 -10.28 44.35 -24.49
N TYR A 271 -9.40 43.42 -24.09
CA TYR A 271 -9.21 43.09 -22.67
C TYR A 271 -8.86 44.34 -21.83
N ALA A 272 -8.10 45.30 -22.38
CA ALA A 272 -7.79 46.58 -21.73
C ALA A 272 -9.04 47.46 -21.47
N SER A 273 -10.11 47.29 -22.25
CA SER A 273 -11.41 47.94 -22.02
C SER A 273 -12.25 47.27 -20.92
N ALA A 274 -11.93 46.01 -20.57
CA ALA A 274 -12.61 45.26 -19.51
C ALA A 274 -11.97 45.47 -18.11
N TYR A 275 -10.88 46.24 -18.02
CA TYR A 275 -10.20 46.56 -16.76
C TYR A 275 -11.11 47.36 -15.81
N TYR A 276 -11.14 46.93 -14.54
CA TYR A 276 -12.10 47.37 -13.52
C TYR A 276 -11.98 48.83 -13.06
N GLY A 277 -10.84 49.51 -13.30
CA GLY A 277 -10.62 50.89 -12.87
C GLY A 277 -11.45 51.93 -13.65
N ASN A 278 -11.77 53.06 -13.02
CA ASN A 278 -12.63 54.11 -13.61
C ASN A 278 -12.23 55.56 -13.24
N THR A 279 -11.04 55.76 -12.67
CA THR A 279 -10.48 57.09 -12.39
C THR A 279 -9.85 57.71 -13.66
N PRO A 280 -9.59 59.04 -13.69
CA PRO A 280 -8.84 59.66 -14.78
C PRO A 280 -7.43 59.09 -14.98
N ALA A 281 -6.84 58.50 -13.92
CA ALA A 281 -5.58 57.80 -14.01
C ALA A 281 -5.79 56.42 -14.67
N ASP A 282 -6.81 55.65 -14.26
CA ASP A 282 -7.13 54.36 -14.88
C ASP A 282 -7.35 54.50 -16.40
N GLU A 283 -8.02 55.55 -16.86
CA GLU A 283 -8.22 55.82 -18.29
C GLU A 283 -6.89 56.08 -19.04
N GLN A 284 -5.88 56.69 -18.39
CA GLN A 284 -4.54 56.82 -18.96
C GLN A 284 -3.83 55.45 -19.03
N MET A 285 -4.02 54.59 -18.03
CA MET A 285 -3.42 53.25 -18.03
C MET A 285 -4.12 52.30 -19.00
N LYS A 286 -5.44 52.40 -19.18
CA LYS A 286 -6.15 51.72 -20.28
C LYS A 286 -5.64 52.16 -21.64
N ALA A 287 -5.34 53.45 -21.83
CA ALA A 287 -4.78 53.96 -23.07
C ALA A 287 -3.33 53.49 -23.30
N LEU A 288 -2.48 53.46 -22.25
CA LEU A 288 -1.12 52.91 -22.31
C LEU A 288 -1.13 51.41 -22.57
N ALA A 289 -1.99 50.65 -21.88
CA ALA A 289 -2.22 49.24 -22.13
C ALA A 289 -2.65 49.03 -23.58
N ALA A 290 -3.74 49.67 -24.03
CA ALA A 290 -4.24 49.55 -25.40
C ALA A 290 -3.20 49.93 -26.48
N ALA A 291 -2.28 50.85 -26.20
CA ALA A 291 -1.18 51.18 -27.09
C ALA A 291 -0.03 50.15 -27.07
N ALA A 292 0.11 49.38 -25.99
CA ALA A 292 1.03 48.25 -25.88
C ALA A 292 0.42 46.92 -26.38
N VAL A 293 -0.92 46.82 -26.44
CA VAL A 293 -1.70 45.69 -26.98
C VAL A 293 -1.64 45.65 -28.52
N GLU A 294 -0.43 45.57 -29.09
CA GLU A 294 -0.23 45.19 -30.48
C GLU A 294 0.62 43.92 -30.54
N SER A 295 -0.06 42.77 -30.67
CA SER A 295 0.57 41.46 -30.77
C SER A 295 -0.17 40.60 -31.78
N LYS A 296 0.60 39.97 -32.68
CA LYS A 296 0.11 39.03 -33.70
C LYS A 296 -0.44 37.71 -33.11
N TYR A 297 -0.31 37.54 -31.80
CA TYR A 297 -0.67 36.33 -31.07
C TYR A 297 -2.00 36.46 -30.30
N LEU A 298 -2.46 37.69 -30.00
CA LEU A 298 -3.67 37.93 -29.20
C LEU A 298 -4.98 37.44 -29.84
N THR A 299 -4.98 37.13 -31.13
CA THR A 299 -6.14 36.60 -31.85
C THR A 299 -6.02 35.11 -32.17
N GLN A 300 -4.97 34.43 -31.68
CA GLN A 300 -4.76 33.01 -31.95
C GLN A 300 -5.65 32.15 -31.04
N THR A 301 -6.31 31.17 -31.66
CA THR A 301 -7.32 30.30 -31.04
C THR A 301 -7.06 28.85 -31.41
N GLY A 302 -7.64 27.94 -30.62
CA GLY A 302 -7.48 26.49 -30.79
C GLY A 302 -6.69 25.84 -29.66
N PRO A 303 -6.72 24.50 -29.59
CA PRO A 303 -6.26 23.72 -28.44
C PRO A 303 -4.76 23.91 -28.17
N TRP A 304 -3.94 24.04 -29.20
CA TRP A 304 -2.49 24.19 -29.04
C TRP A 304 -2.03 25.63 -28.81
N THR A 305 -2.93 26.60 -28.54
CA THR A 305 -2.53 28.00 -28.35
C THR A 305 -1.48 28.15 -27.24
N GLN A 306 -1.66 27.44 -26.11
CA GLN A 306 -0.73 27.53 -25.00
C GLN A 306 0.67 26.98 -25.36
N TRP A 307 0.72 25.92 -26.14
CA TRP A 307 1.97 25.40 -26.69
C TRP A 307 2.56 26.30 -27.80
N ASP A 308 1.87 26.40 -28.94
CA ASP A 308 2.36 27.02 -30.18
C ASP A 308 2.75 28.49 -30.03
N VAL A 309 2.08 29.20 -29.12
CA VAL A 309 2.33 30.62 -28.85
C VAL A 309 3.17 30.81 -27.60
N LEU A 310 2.72 30.33 -26.44
CA LEU A 310 3.17 30.84 -25.15
C LEU A 310 4.45 30.14 -24.71
N TRP A 311 4.40 28.83 -24.54
CA TRP A 311 5.56 28.03 -24.15
C TRP A 311 6.62 27.98 -25.25
N LYS A 312 6.23 27.65 -26.48
CA LYS A 312 7.16 27.61 -27.61
C LYS A 312 7.79 28.99 -27.88
N GLY A 313 6.99 30.06 -27.87
CA GLY A 313 7.47 31.43 -28.06
C GLY A 313 8.42 31.89 -26.95
N PHE A 314 8.11 31.58 -25.69
CA PHE A 314 9.00 31.84 -24.56
C PHE A 314 10.35 31.10 -24.69
N MET A 315 10.33 29.82 -25.04
CA MET A 315 11.55 29.02 -25.21
C MET A 315 12.40 29.52 -26.39
N ASP A 316 11.77 29.91 -27.51
CA ASP A 316 12.44 30.44 -28.70
C ASP A 316 13.10 31.80 -28.44
N GLU A 317 12.37 32.73 -27.81
CA GLU A 317 12.78 34.13 -27.62
C GLU A 317 13.62 34.35 -26.35
N ALA A 318 13.26 33.72 -25.23
CA ALA A 318 13.89 33.94 -23.92
C ALA A 318 14.69 32.74 -23.38
N GLY A 319 14.36 31.51 -23.76
CA GLY A 319 14.96 30.29 -23.22
C GLY A 319 16.49 30.28 -23.23
N LYS A 320 17.14 30.85 -24.25
CA LYS A 320 18.62 30.96 -24.35
C LYS A 320 19.27 31.72 -23.19
N ASN A 321 18.57 32.65 -22.54
CA ASN A 321 19.10 33.44 -21.42
C ASN A 321 18.63 32.94 -20.04
N MET A 322 17.63 32.05 -20.00
CA MET A 322 17.23 31.33 -18.78
C MET A 322 18.25 30.23 -18.46
N ASP A 323 18.47 29.93 -17.18
CA ASP A 323 19.23 28.77 -16.71
C ASP A 323 18.32 27.55 -16.48
N PHE A 324 17.08 27.79 -16.03
CA PHE A 324 16.05 26.77 -15.80
C PHE A 324 14.69 27.21 -16.35
N TYR A 325 13.79 26.26 -16.58
CA TYR A 325 12.38 26.54 -16.79
C TYR A 325 11.61 26.37 -15.47
N SER A 326 10.61 27.22 -15.22
CA SER A 326 9.80 27.17 -14.01
C SER A 326 8.32 27.03 -14.32
N ILE A 327 7.63 26.15 -13.58
CA ILE A 327 6.22 25.80 -13.78
C ILE A 327 5.46 25.65 -12.47
N HIS A 328 4.16 25.90 -12.50
CA HIS A 328 3.21 25.39 -11.51
C HIS A 328 2.37 24.27 -12.11
N ILE A 329 1.97 23.26 -11.33
CA ILE A 329 1.02 22.24 -11.80
C ILE A 329 0.03 21.82 -10.72
N TYR A 330 -1.25 21.98 -11.03
CA TYR A 330 -2.34 21.76 -10.09
C TYR A 330 -3.36 20.78 -10.66
N ASP A 331 -3.92 19.92 -9.83
CA ASP A 331 -5.24 19.32 -10.07
C ASP A 331 -6.32 20.36 -9.77
N TRP A 332 -7.44 20.30 -10.50
CA TRP A 332 -8.68 21.00 -10.12
C TRP A 332 -9.73 19.97 -9.69
N PRO A 333 -9.85 19.69 -8.38
CA PRO A 333 -10.77 18.69 -7.86
C PRO A 333 -12.23 18.99 -8.20
N THR A 334 -12.99 17.94 -8.55
CA THR A 334 -14.44 18.03 -8.79
C THR A 334 -15.25 18.10 -7.49
N TYR A 335 -14.66 17.78 -6.34
CA TYR A 335 -15.37 17.73 -5.07
C TYR A 335 -15.88 19.12 -4.65
N GLY A 336 -17.19 19.22 -4.43
CA GLY A 336 -17.85 20.48 -4.08
C GLY A 336 -17.84 21.54 -5.19
N ALA A 337 -17.57 21.17 -6.45
CA ALA A 337 -17.45 22.07 -7.59
C ALA A 337 -18.21 21.56 -8.83
N ASP A 338 -18.69 22.49 -9.66
CA ASP A 338 -19.36 22.17 -10.94
C ASP A 338 -18.32 21.97 -12.07
N GLY A 339 -17.48 20.95 -11.94
CA GLY A 339 -16.41 20.61 -12.89
C GLY A 339 -15.04 20.46 -12.24
N GLY A 340 -14.06 19.98 -13.01
CA GLY A 340 -12.70 19.71 -12.53
C GLY A 340 -11.78 19.21 -13.64
N THR A 341 -10.49 19.10 -13.34
CA THR A 341 -9.39 18.99 -14.31
C THR A 341 -8.17 18.36 -13.61
N ILE A 342 -8.12 17.03 -13.55
CA ILE A 342 -7.01 16.28 -12.93
C ILE A 342 -5.78 16.32 -13.84
N ARG A 343 -4.58 16.53 -13.32
CA ARG A 343 -3.31 16.59 -14.08
C ARG A 343 -2.27 15.59 -13.58
N SER A 344 -2.38 15.11 -12.35
CA SER A 344 -1.68 13.90 -11.89
C SER A 344 -1.91 12.71 -12.83
N GLY A 345 -0.90 11.85 -12.97
CA GLY A 345 -0.87 10.78 -13.98
C GLY A 345 -0.42 11.27 -15.37
N GLY A 346 -0.98 10.70 -16.43
CA GLY A 346 -0.49 10.83 -17.81
C GLY A 346 -0.43 12.25 -18.38
N HIS A 347 -1.20 13.21 -17.85
CA HIS A 347 -1.12 14.63 -18.26
C HIS A 347 0.18 15.29 -17.78
N THR A 348 0.58 15.05 -16.53
CA THR A 348 1.88 15.51 -16.00
C THR A 348 3.03 14.92 -16.83
N GLU A 349 2.93 13.64 -17.21
CA GLU A 349 3.89 13.00 -18.11
C GLU A 349 3.98 13.70 -19.49
N ALA A 350 2.83 14.05 -20.07
CA ALA A 350 2.72 14.70 -21.37
C ALA A 350 3.29 16.13 -21.39
N MET A 351 2.98 16.91 -20.36
CA MET A 351 3.54 18.25 -20.17
C MET A 351 5.06 18.20 -20.07
N LEU A 352 5.59 17.32 -19.20
CA LEU A 352 7.02 17.20 -18.96
C LEU A 352 7.76 16.71 -20.22
N ASP A 353 7.23 15.69 -20.91
CA ASP A 353 7.83 15.19 -22.15
C ASP A 353 7.84 16.23 -23.28
N LEU A 354 6.79 17.06 -23.42
CA LEU A 354 6.73 18.07 -24.49
C LEU A 354 7.69 19.25 -24.26
N ILE A 355 7.74 19.78 -23.03
CA ILE A 355 8.68 20.87 -22.67
C ILE A 355 10.13 20.38 -22.77
N GLU A 356 10.44 19.22 -22.20
CA GLU A 356 11.79 18.66 -22.22
C GLU A 356 12.25 18.34 -23.66
N TRP A 357 11.38 17.70 -24.45
CA TRP A 357 11.68 17.35 -25.84
C TRP A 357 12.01 18.59 -26.67
N TYR A 358 11.27 19.69 -26.51
CA TYR A 358 11.49 20.88 -27.31
C TYR A 358 12.82 21.56 -26.96
N ASP A 359 13.17 21.64 -25.67
CA ASP A 359 14.46 22.19 -25.26
C ASP A 359 15.63 21.35 -25.79
N VAL A 360 15.55 20.03 -25.68
CA VAL A 360 16.57 19.11 -26.23
C VAL A 360 16.63 19.21 -27.76
N ASN A 361 15.50 19.37 -28.44
CA ASN A 361 15.46 19.52 -29.89
C ASN A 361 16.09 20.84 -30.37
N GLN A 362 15.88 21.95 -29.66
CA GLN A 362 16.44 23.26 -30.00
C GLN A 362 17.91 23.42 -29.58
N ASN A 363 18.28 22.94 -28.39
CA ASN A 363 19.56 23.25 -27.74
C ASN A 363 20.55 22.06 -27.69
N GLY A 364 20.06 20.83 -27.88
CA GLY A 364 20.80 19.58 -27.74
C GLY A 364 20.88 19.12 -26.28
N ILE A 365 20.95 17.80 -26.04
CA ILE A 365 20.87 17.18 -24.70
C ILE A 365 21.90 17.73 -23.71
N ASN A 366 23.13 18.04 -24.16
CA ASN A 366 24.19 18.63 -23.34
C ASN A 366 23.91 20.07 -22.87
N LYS A 367 22.80 20.67 -23.30
CA LYS A 367 22.31 21.99 -22.88
C LYS A 367 20.87 21.94 -22.36
N ARG A 368 20.31 20.74 -22.14
CA ARG A 368 18.98 20.56 -21.57
C ARG A 368 18.92 21.30 -20.24
N LYS A 369 17.99 22.23 -20.12
CA LYS A 369 17.78 23.04 -18.92
C LYS A 369 17.08 22.19 -17.86
N PRO A 370 17.43 22.33 -16.57
CA PRO A 370 16.61 21.78 -15.51
C PRO A 370 15.25 22.50 -15.42
N LEU A 371 14.31 21.84 -14.78
CA LEU A 371 12.98 22.32 -14.44
C LEU A 371 12.88 22.55 -12.93
N VAL A 372 12.26 23.65 -12.54
CA VAL A 372 11.80 23.93 -11.18
C VAL A 372 10.28 23.83 -11.18
N VAL A 373 9.73 22.99 -10.32
CA VAL A 373 8.28 22.94 -10.06
C VAL A 373 8.02 23.78 -8.82
N SER A 374 7.93 25.08 -9.02
CA SER A 374 7.88 26.05 -7.93
C SER A 374 6.59 26.00 -7.12
N GLU A 375 5.50 25.49 -7.69
CA GLU A 375 4.28 25.15 -6.93
C GLU A 375 3.61 23.92 -7.54
N TYR A 376 3.09 23.02 -6.71
CA TYR A 376 2.20 21.95 -7.19
C TYR A 376 1.17 21.51 -6.15
N GLY A 377 0.11 20.83 -6.60
CA GLY A 377 -0.90 20.23 -5.74
C GLY A 377 -2.31 20.30 -6.31
N ALA A 378 -3.25 20.92 -5.59
CA ALA A 378 -4.58 21.24 -6.10
C ALA A 378 -4.97 22.70 -5.84
N VAL A 379 -5.95 23.21 -6.60
CA VAL A 379 -6.69 24.43 -6.27
C VAL A 379 -8.13 24.32 -6.79
N GLN A 380 -9.08 24.86 -6.03
CA GLN A 380 -10.49 24.89 -6.44
C GLN A 380 -11.20 26.15 -5.92
N GLY A 381 -11.44 27.10 -6.84
CA GLY A 381 -12.10 28.38 -6.53
C GLY A 381 -13.56 28.26 -6.07
N ALA A 382 -14.22 27.11 -6.28
CA ALA A 382 -15.54 26.84 -5.73
C ALA A 382 -15.57 26.77 -4.19
N TRP A 383 -14.42 26.65 -3.52
CA TRP A 383 -14.34 26.57 -2.05
C TRP A 383 -14.16 27.94 -1.37
N THR A 384 -13.69 28.98 -2.08
CA THR A 384 -13.29 30.29 -1.50
C THR A 384 -14.32 30.95 -0.58
N TYR A 385 -15.61 30.70 -0.77
CA TYR A 385 -16.69 31.23 0.07
C TYR A 385 -17.46 30.14 0.82
N LYS A 386 -16.75 29.12 1.30
CA LYS A 386 -17.28 28.04 2.15
C LYS A 386 -16.47 27.92 3.44
N PRO A 387 -17.08 27.45 4.54
CA PRO A 387 -16.32 26.93 5.68
C PRO A 387 -15.36 25.82 5.22
N HIS A 388 -14.23 25.69 5.90
CA HIS A 388 -13.28 24.62 5.65
C HIS A 388 -13.84 23.24 6.08
N GLU A 389 -13.46 22.18 5.37
CA GLU A 389 -13.67 20.79 5.73
C GLU A 389 -12.43 19.97 5.34
N GLU A 390 -12.04 18.97 6.16
CA GLU A 390 -10.84 18.13 5.98
C GLU A 390 -10.72 17.52 4.57
N ARG A 391 -11.85 17.28 3.89
CA ARG A 391 -11.87 16.79 2.51
C ARG A 391 -11.22 17.76 1.51
N TYR A 392 -11.23 19.07 1.74
CA TYR A 392 -10.52 20.03 0.88
C TYR A 392 -9.01 19.84 0.96
N ASP A 393 -8.47 19.51 2.13
CA ASP A 393 -7.05 19.20 2.27
C ASP A 393 -6.72 17.85 1.62
N TRP A 394 -7.57 16.82 1.75
CA TRP A 394 -7.38 15.55 1.04
C TRP A 394 -7.18 15.74 -0.47
N GLU A 395 -8.02 16.56 -1.09
CA GLU A 395 -7.97 16.82 -2.53
C GLU A 395 -6.67 17.56 -2.95
N ASN A 396 -5.95 18.19 -2.02
CA ASN A 396 -4.59 18.71 -2.22
C ASN A 396 -3.51 17.66 -1.89
N LEU A 397 -3.71 16.88 -0.82
CA LEU A 397 -2.77 15.86 -0.36
C LEU A 397 -2.56 14.74 -1.40
N LYS A 398 -3.59 14.34 -2.13
CA LYS A 398 -3.46 13.29 -3.15
C LYS A 398 -2.55 13.70 -4.32
N PRO A 399 -2.68 14.86 -5.01
CA PRO A 399 -1.67 15.28 -5.99
C PRO A 399 -0.33 15.66 -5.36
N PHE A 400 -0.26 16.10 -4.09
CA PHE A 400 1.02 16.28 -3.40
C PHE A 400 1.87 14.98 -3.39
N ASN A 401 1.25 13.80 -3.33
CA ASN A 401 1.96 12.54 -3.44
C ASN A 401 2.13 12.08 -4.90
N SER A 402 1.04 12.04 -5.66
CA SER A 402 1.03 11.53 -7.03
C SER A 402 2.01 12.28 -7.93
N MET A 403 2.02 13.62 -7.86
CA MET A 403 2.94 14.44 -8.66
C MET A 403 4.38 14.34 -8.16
N LEU A 404 4.61 14.28 -6.83
CA LEU A 404 5.96 14.07 -6.29
C LEU A 404 6.58 12.77 -6.82
N MET A 405 5.83 11.66 -6.85
CA MET A 405 6.31 10.40 -7.43
C MET A 405 6.73 10.57 -8.90
N GLN A 406 5.96 11.31 -9.71
CA GLN A 406 6.32 11.62 -11.11
C GLN A 406 7.54 12.54 -11.25
N PHE A 407 7.84 13.34 -10.22
CA PHE A 407 9.02 14.19 -10.21
C PHE A 407 10.28 13.42 -9.80
N LEU A 408 10.16 12.50 -8.84
CA LEU A 408 11.25 11.60 -8.40
C LEU A 408 11.71 10.63 -9.51
N GLU A 409 10.85 10.35 -10.49
CA GLU A 409 11.23 9.65 -11.74
C GLU A 409 12.26 10.42 -12.58
N ARG A 410 12.41 11.75 -12.39
CA ARG A 410 13.25 12.65 -13.21
C ARG A 410 14.27 13.45 -12.38
N PRO A 411 15.06 12.82 -11.49
CA PRO A 411 15.79 13.51 -10.42
C PRO A 411 16.96 14.37 -10.91
N ASP A 412 17.35 14.23 -12.18
CA ASP A 412 18.38 14.98 -12.91
C ASP A 412 17.82 16.16 -13.72
N TYR A 413 16.50 16.18 -13.97
CA TYR A 413 15.80 17.22 -14.71
C TYR A 413 15.00 18.11 -13.76
N ILE A 414 14.24 17.54 -12.82
CA ILE A 414 13.48 18.29 -11.81
C ILE A 414 14.36 18.51 -10.57
N VAL A 415 14.99 19.69 -10.50
CA VAL A 415 16.03 20.01 -9.51
C VAL A 415 15.49 20.61 -8.21
N LYS A 416 14.22 21.02 -8.21
CA LYS A 416 13.48 21.56 -7.05
C LYS A 416 11.98 21.38 -7.33
N SER A 417 11.22 20.90 -6.34
CA SER A 417 9.76 20.85 -6.37
C SER A 417 9.18 21.26 -5.02
N MET A 418 8.15 22.10 -4.99
CA MET A 418 7.54 22.54 -3.74
C MET A 418 6.00 22.41 -3.73
N PRO A 419 5.41 21.68 -2.77
CA PRO A 419 3.97 21.62 -2.61
C PRO A 419 3.42 22.98 -2.16
N PHE A 420 2.28 23.40 -2.72
CA PHE A 420 1.69 24.69 -2.42
C PHE A 420 0.90 24.68 -1.09
N THR A 421 1.60 24.93 0.01
CA THR A 421 0.98 25.12 1.33
C THR A 421 1.75 26.18 2.15
N PRO A 422 1.37 27.47 2.04
CA PRO A 422 1.89 28.53 2.92
C PRO A 422 1.50 28.33 4.40
N VAL A 423 2.17 29.03 5.31
CA VAL A 423 2.07 28.75 6.76
C VAL A 423 0.71 29.14 7.36
N LYS A 424 0.43 30.44 7.57
CA LYS A 424 -0.86 30.95 8.08
C LYS A 424 -1.71 31.64 7.02
N ALA A 425 -1.06 32.22 6.00
CA ALA A 425 -1.70 32.77 4.80
C ALA A 425 -2.91 33.70 5.06
N THR A 426 -2.88 34.48 6.14
CA THR A 426 -4.00 35.34 6.56
C THR A 426 -4.39 36.41 5.56
N TRP A 427 -3.50 36.73 4.62
CA TRP A 427 -3.76 37.58 3.45
C TRP A 427 -4.79 36.98 2.47
N GLY A 428 -5.04 35.67 2.53
CA GLY A 428 -6.04 34.96 1.73
C GLY A 428 -7.38 34.75 2.44
N ASP A 429 -7.47 35.09 3.73
CA ASP A 429 -8.71 35.05 4.50
C ASP A 429 -9.63 36.23 4.07
N THR A 430 -10.94 36.00 3.97
CA THR A 430 -11.92 36.99 3.48
C THR A 430 -12.82 37.51 4.58
N ASP A 431 -12.72 38.81 4.85
CA ASP A 431 -13.68 39.62 5.63
C ASP A 431 -14.66 40.31 4.65
N LYS A 432 -15.96 39.99 4.72
CA LYS A 432 -16.97 40.52 3.79
C LYS A 432 -17.57 41.87 4.20
N ASP A 433 -17.52 42.24 5.47
CA ASP A 433 -18.15 43.47 5.98
C ASP A 433 -17.14 44.55 6.43
N GLY A 434 -15.85 44.19 6.47
CA GLY A 434 -14.73 45.06 6.83
C GLY A 434 -14.60 45.29 8.33
N ASN A 435 -15.17 44.42 9.18
CA ASN A 435 -15.12 44.57 10.63
C ASN A 435 -13.76 44.21 11.27
N GLY A 436 -12.83 43.64 10.50
CA GLY A 436 -11.51 43.17 10.94
C GLY A 436 -11.48 41.69 11.35
N LYS A 437 -12.46 40.89 10.90
CA LYS A 437 -12.55 39.44 11.19
C LYS A 437 -12.92 38.68 9.91
N PRO A 438 -12.20 37.59 9.57
CA PRO A 438 -12.60 36.73 8.47
C PRO A 438 -13.97 36.08 8.67
N ASP A 439 -14.76 36.04 7.60
CA ASP A 439 -15.94 35.17 7.45
C ASP A 439 -15.57 33.82 6.79
N TYR A 440 -14.50 33.81 5.98
CA TYR A 440 -14.00 32.65 5.25
C TYR A 440 -12.49 32.60 5.32
N PHE A 441 -11.94 31.41 5.50
CA PHE A 441 -10.53 31.20 5.68
C PHE A 441 -9.92 30.56 4.43
N TYR A 442 -8.69 30.93 4.10
CA TYR A 442 -7.93 30.31 3.02
C TYR A 442 -7.80 28.80 3.26
N HIS A 443 -7.97 27.99 2.22
CA HIS A 443 -8.01 26.53 2.38
C HIS A 443 -6.60 25.93 2.40
N SER A 444 -5.76 26.26 1.43
CA SER A 444 -4.39 25.73 1.30
C SER A 444 -3.41 26.43 2.26
N LYS A 445 -3.48 26.11 3.56
CA LYS A 445 -2.55 26.62 4.59
C LYS A 445 -2.21 25.57 5.65
N MET A 446 -0.97 25.59 6.16
CA MET A 446 -0.46 24.64 7.17
C MET A 446 -1.08 24.81 8.56
N LEU A 447 -1.42 26.03 8.94
CA LEU A 447 -1.97 26.38 10.24
C LEU A 447 -3.32 27.10 10.10
N ARG A 448 -4.27 26.80 10.98
CA ARG A 448 -5.64 27.35 11.00
C ARG A 448 -5.99 27.94 12.36
N ASP A 449 -6.85 28.97 12.37
CA ASP A 449 -7.40 29.65 13.56
C ASP A 449 -8.85 30.04 13.20
N ASP A 450 -9.61 29.03 12.76
CA ASP A 450 -10.90 29.21 12.10
C ASP A 450 -12.03 29.56 13.09
N ASP A 451 -11.83 29.33 14.39
CA ASP A 451 -12.73 29.77 15.47
C ASP A 451 -12.32 31.10 16.13
N GLN A 452 -11.15 31.65 15.76
CA GLN A 452 -10.62 32.96 16.18
C GLN A 452 -10.33 33.05 17.68
N ASP A 453 -9.92 31.96 18.33
CA ASP A 453 -9.49 31.97 19.73
C ASP A 453 -8.01 32.38 19.91
N GLY A 454 -7.22 32.35 18.82
CA GLY A 454 -5.80 32.71 18.77
C GLY A 454 -4.82 31.54 18.94
N ASN A 455 -5.30 30.32 19.13
CA ASN A 455 -4.51 29.10 19.15
C ASN A 455 -4.52 28.44 17.76
N TRP A 456 -3.43 28.62 17.02
CA TRP A 456 -3.29 28.03 15.70
C TRP A 456 -3.16 26.50 15.77
N GLU A 457 -4.00 25.78 15.05
CA GLU A 457 -3.97 24.31 14.94
C GLU A 457 -3.35 23.87 13.60
N TRP A 458 -2.81 22.65 13.54
CA TRP A 458 -2.37 22.07 12.27
C TRP A 458 -3.58 21.75 11.38
N SER A 459 -3.49 22.10 10.10
CA SER A 459 -4.33 21.50 9.07
C SER A 459 -3.84 20.10 8.70
N GLU A 460 -4.60 19.40 7.86
CA GLU A 460 -4.28 18.04 7.44
C GLU A 460 -3.01 17.97 6.57
N PHE A 461 -2.55 19.11 6.04
CA PHE A 461 -1.29 19.24 5.32
C PHE A 461 -0.05 18.76 6.11
N ILE A 462 -0.07 18.78 7.45
CA ILE A 462 1.04 18.23 8.25
C ILE A 462 1.28 16.73 7.97
N LYS A 463 0.23 15.97 7.68
CA LYS A 463 0.30 14.52 7.44
C LYS A 463 1.11 14.15 6.21
N TRP A 464 1.28 15.08 5.25
CA TRP A 464 2.22 14.89 4.14
C TRP A 464 3.68 14.87 4.62
N TYR A 465 4.09 15.88 5.39
CA TYR A 465 5.45 15.94 5.95
C TYR A 465 5.72 14.79 6.91
N GLU A 466 4.71 14.35 7.67
CA GLU A 466 4.78 13.16 8.50
C GLU A 466 4.88 11.88 7.67
N LEU A 467 4.11 11.71 6.58
CA LEU A 467 4.22 10.54 5.68
C LEU A 467 5.63 10.41 5.09
N TRP A 468 6.22 11.53 4.66
CA TRP A 468 7.53 11.58 4.03
C TRP A 468 8.71 11.82 5.02
N ASP A 469 8.49 11.61 6.33
CA ASP A 469 9.58 11.58 7.33
C ASP A 469 10.58 10.46 7.04
N ASP A 470 11.80 10.60 7.58
CA ASP A 470 12.92 9.64 7.46
C ASP A 470 13.44 9.30 6.03
N ILE A 471 12.66 9.42 4.95
CA ILE A 471 13.01 8.93 3.60
C ILE A 471 14.23 9.67 3.07
N LYS A 472 15.27 8.90 2.73
CA LYS A 472 16.54 9.32 2.14
C LYS A 472 17.33 8.11 1.65
N GLY A 473 18.51 8.37 1.09
CA GLY A 473 19.47 7.34 0.69
C GLY A 473 19.52 7.14 -0.83
N THR A 474 20.00 5.97 -1.25
CA THR A 474 20.21 5.63 -2.67
C THR A 474 18.98 4.96 -3.26
N ARG A 475 18.50 5.47 -4.40
CA ARG A 475 17.41 4.90 -5.21
C ARG A 475 17.81 3.54 -5.76
N VAL A 476 16.92 2.56 -5.67
CA VAL A 476 17.10 1.22 -6.22
C VAL A 476 16.00 0.87 -7.21
N ASP A 477 16.28 -0.05 -8.12
CA ASP A 477 15.34 -0.47 -9.17
C ASP A 477 14.04 -1.03 -8.57
N THR A 478 12.93 -0.46 -9.05
CA THR A 478 11.55 -0.88 -8.75
C THR A 478 10.78 -1.12 -10.04
N LYS A 479 9.76 -1.98 -9.98
CA LYS A 479 8.79 -2.12 -11.08
C LYS A 479 7.41 -2.47 -10.55
N SER A 480 6.39 -1.72 -10.97
CA SER A 480 4.99 -2.15 -10.88
C SER A 480 4.58 -2.89 -12.15
N SER A 481 3.72 -3.90 -12.02
CA SER A 481 3.02 -4.54 -13.14
C SER A 481 1.93 -3.67 -13.77
N ASP A 482 1.60 -2.57 -13.10
CA ASP A 482 0.43 -1.73 -13.31
C ASP A 482 0.85 -0.25 -13.28
N PRO A 483 0.53 0.56 -14.30
CA PRO A 483 0.96 1.96 -14.39
C PRO A 483 0.30 2.87 -13.34
N ASP A 484 -0.83 2.48 -12.76
CA ASP A 484 -1.58 3.30 -11.78
C ASP A 484 -1.03 3.18 -10.36
N VAL A 485 -0.30 2.10 -10.10
CA VAL A 485 0.50 1.94 -8.88
C VAL A 485 1.92 2.44 -9.14
N GLN A 486 2.15 3.71 -8.80
CA GLN A 486 3.50 4.29 -8.83
C GLN A 486 4.34 3.71 -7.68
N VAL A 487 5.61 3.41 -7.95
CA VAL A 487 6.51 2.80 -6.98
C VAL A 487 7.93 3.35 -7.08
N ASP A 488 8.52 3.68 -5.93
CA ASP A 488 9.92 4.05 -5.80
C ASP A 488 10.52 3.45 -4.53
N CYS A 489 11.84 3.29 -4.49
CA CYS A 489 12.52 2.71 -3.33
C CYS A 489 13.90 3.30 -3.09
N TYR A 490 14.16 3.68 -1.83
CA TYR A 490 15.43 4.26 -1.38
C TYR A 490 16.03 3.46 -0.24
N ILE A 491 17.37 3.44 -0.15
CA ILE A 491 18.11 2.68 0.85
C ILE A 491 19.14 3.58 1.55
N ASP A 492 19.00 3.72 2.87
CA ASP A 492 19.99 4.35 3.75
C ASP A 492 20.61 3.30 4.70
N GLY A 493 21.75 2.75 4.28
CA GLY A 493 22.48 1.72 5.03
C GLY A 493 21.66 0.44 5.21
N LYS A 494 20.97 0.32 6.34
CA LYS A 494 20.16 -0.83 6.78
C LYS A 494 18.65 -0.61 6.66
N ASP A 495 18.22 0.62 6.40
CA ASP A 495 16.82 1.02 6.32
C ASP A 495 16.45 1.19 4.84
N VAL A 496 15.36 0.54 4.44
CA VAL A 496 14.84 0.51 3.06
C VAL A 496 13.44 1.12 3.08
N TYR A 497 13.23 2.14 2.28
CA TYR A 497 12.00 2.91 2.16
C TYR A 497 11.34 2.56 0.83
N LEU A 498 10.29 1.74 0.86
CA LEU A 498 9.44 1.49 -0.31
C LEU A 498 8.26 2.45 -0.26
N ILE A 499 8.07 3.24 -1.32
CA ILE A 499 6.91 4.12 -1.49
C ILE A 499 5.98 3.54 -2.54
N LEU A 500 4.69 3.51 -2.24
CA LEU A 500 3.60 3.09 -3.11
C LEU A 500 2.56 4.21 -3.19
N ASN A 501 2.10 4.57 -4.39
CA ASN A 501 1.04 5.55 -4.59
C ASN A 501 0.00 5.03 -5.59
N ASN A 502 -1.29 5.20 -5.28
CA ASN A 502 -2.40 4.79 -6.12
C ASN A 502 -2.99 6.01 -6.86
N LEU A 503 -3.09 5.92 -8.18
CA LEU A 503 -3.72 6.95 -9.03
C LEU A 503 -5.22 6.74 -9.23
N GLU A 504 -5.77 5.59 -8.82
CA GLU A 504 -7.19 5.23 -8.99
C GLU A 504 -8.02 5.46 -7.72
N ASP A 505 -9.33 5.61 -7.90
CA ASP A 505 -10.33 5.79 -6.83
C ASP A 505 -10.86 4.47 -6.23
N GLU A 506 -10.23 3.35 -6.57
CA GLU A 506 -10.52 2.01 -6.06
C GLU A 506 -9.33 1.42 -5.26
N ALA A 507 -9.63 0.44 -4.39
CA ALA A 507 -8.61 -0.19 -3.55
C ALA A 507 -7.85 -1.30 -4.29
N THR A 508 -6.52 -1.30 -4.18
CA THR A 508 -5.62 -2.17 -4.95
C THR A 508 -4.79 -3.07 -4.02
N ASN A 509 -4.75 -4.38 -4.28
CA ASN A 509 -3.95 -5.33 -3.52
C ASN A 509 -2.55 -5.46 -4.15
N ILE A 510 -1.53 -5.04 -3.42
CA ILE A 510 -0.14 -4.97 -3.90
C ILE A 510 0.64 -6.17 -3.36
N ASN A 511 1.05 -7.07 -4.24
CA ASN A 511 1.91 -8.22 -3.93
C ASN A 511 3.38 -7.78 -4.00
N LEU A 512 4.13 -7.93 -2.91
CA LEU A 512 5.46 -7.34 -2.72
C LEU A 512 6.59 -8.36 -2.88
N ASN A 513 7.46 -8.14 -3.86
CA ASN A 513 8.52 -9.08 -4.23
C ASN A 513 9.89 -8.40 -4.10
N PHE A 514 10.75 -8.93 -3.21
CA PHE A 514 12.07 -8.38 -2.94
C PHE A 514 13.18 -9.30 -3.45
N PHE A 515 14.14 -8.72 -4.17
CA PHE A 515 15.27 -9.40 -4.78
C PHE A 515 16.60 -8.78 -4.31
N GLY A 516 17.73 -9.43 -4.63
CA GLY A 516 19.07 -8.85 -4.45
C GLY A 516 19.69 -9.00 -3.06
N SER A 517 18.91 -9.28 -2.01
CA SER A 517 19.43 -9.46 -0.65
C SER A 517 19.09 -10.84 -0.08
N SER A 518 20.02 -11.39 0.70
CA SER A 518 19.78 -12.57 1.57
C SER A 518 19.44 -12.19 3.01
N LEU A 519 19.57 -10.91 3.37
CA LEU A 519 19.16 -10.39 4.66
C LEU A 519 17.63 -10.38 4.75
N LYS A 520 17.09 -10.68 5.93
CA LYS A 520 15.66 -10.58 6.20
C LYS A 520 15.36 -9.27 6.94
N PRO A 521 14.25 -8.60 6.62
CA PRO A 521 13.82 -7.44 7.39
C PRO A 521 13.39 -7.90 8.79
N LYS A 522 13.83 -7.17 9.81
CA LYS A 522 13.51 -7.40 11.22
C LYS A 522 12.16 -6.81 11.62
N SER A 523 11.85 -5.66 11.05
CA SER A 523 10.62 -4.91 11.29
C SER A 523 10.27 -4.06 10.09
N VAL A 524 8.99 -3.76 9.94
CA VAL A 524 8.46 -2.82 8.95
C VAL A 524 7.59 -1.80 9.67
N ARG A 525 7.94 -0.50 9.59
CA ARG A 525 7.04 0.61 9.90
C ARG A 525 6.29 0.94 8.62
N MET A 526 4.97 0.87 8.68
CA MET A 526 4.06 1.19 7.59
C MET A 526 3.35 2.49 7.95
N LYS A 527 3.56 3.52 7.13
CA LYS A 527 2.73 4.72 7.10
C LYS A 527 1.78 4.63 5.92
N HIS A 528 0.49 4.87 6.13
CA HIS A 528 -0.53 4.81 5.09
C HIS A 528 -1.45 6.01 5.20
N MET A 529 -1.36 6.93 4.24
CA MET A 529 -2.21 8.11 4.17
C MET A 529 -3.34 7.89 3.16
N TYR A 530 -4.58 8.02 3.60
CA TYR A 530 -5.78 7.77 2.80
C TYR A 530 -7.01 8.49 3.36
N LEU A 531 -8.03 8.72 2.53
CA LEU A 531 -9.32 9.20 3.04
C LEU A 531 -10.18 8.05 3.57
N LYS A 532 -10.64 8.18 4.81
CA LYS A 532 -11.55 7.25 5.48
C LYS A 532 -12.99 7.76 5.39
N GLY A 533 -13.85 7.00 4.73
CA GLY A 533 -15.26 7.39 4.55
C GLY A 533 -15.41 8.51 3.52
N ALA A 534 -15.81 9.71 3.96
CA ALA A 534 -16.09 10.84 3.06
C ALA A 534 -15.25 12.11 3.33
N SER A 535 -14.56 12.20 4.47
CA SER A 535 -13.82 13.42 4.86
C SER A 535 -12.62 13.20 5.79
N ASP A 536 -12.61 12.14 6.61
CA ASP A 536 -11.55 11.85 7.60
C ASP A 536 -10.23 11.51 6.90
N VAL A 537 -9.28 12.44 6.93
CA VAL A 537 -7.92 12.24 6.42
C VAL A 537 -7.14 11.41 7.45
N THR A 538 -6.92 10.13 7.15
CA THR A 538 -6.22 9.21 8.05
C THR A 538 -4.77 9.06 7.61
N LEU A 539 -3.82 9.23 8.56
CA LEU A 539 -2.45 8.73 8.46
C LEU A 539 -2.26 7.62 9.50
N ASP A 540 -2.33 6.37 9.05
CA ASP A 540 -2.05 5.20 9.88
C ASP A 540 -0.53 5.02 10.00
N ASP A 541 0.04 4.93 11.21
CA ASP A 541 1.47 4.61 11.44
C ASP A 541 1.60 3.38 12.35
N LYS A 542 2.06 2.25 11.79
CA LYS A 542 2.06 0.94 12.45
C LYS A 542 3.38 0.21 12.21
N THR A 543 4.01 -0.28 13.28
CA THR A 543 5.22 -1.12 13.19
C THR A 543 4.88 -2.59 13.46
N GLN A 544 5.38 -3.49 12.60
CA GLN A 544 5.24 -4.94 12.72
C GLN A 544 6.59 -5.66 12.62
N ASN A 545 6.70 -6.81 13.30
CA ASN A 545 7.94 -7.61 13.39
C ASN A 545 8.12 -8.63 12.24
N SER A 546 7.33 -8.51 11.19
CA SER A 546 7.35 -9.39 10.01
C SER A 546 7.01 -8.57 8.77
N ALA A 547 7.78 -8.74 7.71
CA ALA A 547 7.46 -8.14 6.42
C ALA A 547 6.15 -8.74 5.85
N PRO A 548 5.23 -7.90 5.34
CA PRO A 548 4.04 -8.38 4.65
C PRO A 548 4.42 -8.90 3.26
N ALA A 549 3.76 -9.98 2.82
CA ALA A 549 3.88 -10.47 1.44
C ALA A 549 2.98 -9.69 0.47
N SER A 550 1.89 -9.10 0.96
CA SER A 550 1.06 -8.14 0.23
C SER A 550 0.49 -7.08 1.17
N VAL A 551 0.08 -5.95 0.60
CA VAL A 551 -0.58 -4.83 1.30
C VAL A 551 -1.77 -4.33 0.49
N VAL A 552 -2.80 -3.81 1.14
CA VAL A 552 -3.89 -3.13 0.46
C VAL A 552 -3.60 -1.63 0.45
N LEU A 553 -3.48 -1.06 -0.74
CA LEU A 553 -3.37 0.37 -0.96
C LEU A 553 -4.78 0.91 -1.25
N ASN A 554 -5.20 1.90 -0.49
CA ASN A 554 -6.55 2.48 -0.59
C ASN A 554 -6.72 3.36 -1.85
N PRO A 555 -7.96 3.76 -2.20
CA PRO A 555 -8.24 4.80 -3.19
C PRO A 555 -7.42 6.08 -2.97
N ASP A 556 -6.91 6.68 -4.05
CA ASP A 556 -6.15 7.95 -4.03
C ASP A 556 -4.95 7.96 -3.02
N ALA A 557 -4.51 6.80 -2.52
CA ALA A 557 -3.71 6.68 -1.29
C ALA A 557 -2.20 6.50 -1.53
N THR A 558 -1.44 6.86 -0.50
CA THR A 558 0.03 6.73 -0.49
C THR A 558 0.49 5.96 0.74
N MET A 559 1.40 5.02 0.55
CA MET A 559 1.97 4.19 1.61
C MET A 559 3.49 4.20 1.57
N VAL A 560 4.12 4.43 2.72
CA VAL A 560 5.57 4.36 2.91
C VAL A 560 5.87 3.21 3.86
N LEU A 561 6.66 2.23 3.40
CA LEU A 561 7.10 1.08 4.17
C LEU A 561 8.60 1.18 4.44
N LYS A 562 8.96 1.47 5.69
CA LYS A 562 10.34 1.46 6.18
C LYS A 562 10.69 0.07 6.73
N TYR A 563 11.40 -0.73 5.95
CA TYR A 563 11.96 -2.01 6.34
C TYR A 563 13.33 -1.80 7.00
N SER A 564 13.48 -2.20 8.27
CA SER A 564 14.77 -2.18 8.96
C SER A 564 15.41 -3.57 8.96
N TYR A 565 16.65 -3.66 8.50
CA TYR A 565 17.43 -4.90 8.44
C TYR A 565 18.48 -4.99 9.57
N ASP A 566 18.94 -6.21 9.89
CA ASP A 566 19.99 -6.43 10.90
C ASP A 566 21.40 -6.01 10.44
N GLY A 567 21.56 -5.60 9.19
CA GLY A 567 22.81 -5.10 8.61
C GLY A 567 22.56 -4.29 7.34
N ASN A 568 23.60 -3.61 6.86
CA ASN A 568 23.48 -2.76 5.67
C ASN A 568 23.19 -3.60 4.41
N ILE A 569 22.30 -3.10 3.56
CA ILE A 569 22.05 -3.67 2.23
C ILE A 569 23.24 -3.34 1.31
N ALA A 570 23.70 -4.35 0.57
CA ALA A 570 24.83 -4.21 -0.35
C ALA A 570 24.36 -3.83 -1.75
N ILE A 571 24.29 -2.53 -2.06
CA ILE A 571 24.00 -2.03 -3.40
C ILE A 571 25.27 -2.12 -4.24
N ASN A 572 25.35 -3.13 -5.12
CA ASN A 572 26.56 -3.50 -5.86
C ASN A 572 26.34 -3.74 -7.36
N GLN A 573 25.11 -3.53 -7.82
CA GLN A 573 24.68 -3.56 -9.22
C GLN A 573 24.13 -2.18 -9.61
N THR A 574 23.97 -1.93 -10.90
CA THR A 574 23.49 -0.65 -11.44
C THR A 574 22.40 -0.86 -12.49
N SER A 575 21.45 0.08 -12.53
CA SER A 575 20.53 0.35 -13.62
C SER A 575 20.75 1.80 -14.07
N THR A 576 21.12 1.98 -15.33
CA THR A 576 21.29 3.30 -15.93
C THR A 576 20.09 3.58 -16.82
N GLU A 577 19.32 4.61 -16.47
CA GLU A 577 18.20 5.08 -17.29
C GLU A 577 18.68 6.12 -18.30
N SER A 578 18.30 5.91 -19.56
CA SER A 578 18.60 6.79 -20.70
C SER A 578 17.32 7.10 -21.48
N LYS A 579 17.08 8.39 -21.77
CA LYS A 579 15.96 8.88 -22.58
C LYS A 579 16.44 9.35 -23.94
N PHE A 580 15.85 8.80 -25.00
CA PHE A 580 16.14 9.12 -26.39
C PHE A 580 14.94 9.82 -27.01
N TYR A 581 15.18 11.03 -27.51
CA TYR A 581 14.14 11.95 -27.96
C TYR A 581 13.80 11.73 -29.42
N GLY A 582 12.51 11.71 -29.76
CA GLY A 582 12.06 11.51 -31.14
C GLY A 582 12.48 12.63 -32.09
N ASN A 583 12.41 12.34 -33.39
CA ASN A 583 12.40 13.38 -34.40
C ASN A 583 11.14 14.25 -34.27
N SER A 584 11.26 15.51 -34.72
CA SER A 584 10.13 16.43 -34.89
C SER A 584 9.02 15.76 -35.70
N VAL A 585 7.81 15.73 -35.14
CA VAL A 585 6.63 15.14 -35.81
C VAL A 585 6.05 16.08 -36.86
N GLY A 586 6.14 17.39 -36.64
CA GLY A 586 5.71 18.45 -37.56
C GLY A 586 6.22 19.82 -37.12
N ASN A 587 5.98 20.87 -37.92
CA ASN A 587 6.53 22.22 -37.68
C ASN A 587 6.19 22.82 -36.31
N ASN A 588 4.99 22.52 -35.79
CA ASN A 588 4.51 22.99 -34.49
C ASN A 588 4.65 21.92 -33.38
N GLN A 589 5.25 20.77 -33.69
CA GLN A 589 5.40 19.63 -32.78
C GLN A 589 4.08 19.03 -32.30
N HIS A 590 3.09 19.07 -33.20
CA HIS A 590 1.92 18.19 -33.21
C HIS A 590 1.55 17.85 -34.65
N VAL A 591 0.98 16.66 -34.86
CA VAL A 591 0.40 16.23 -36.14
C VAL A 591 -0.89 15.44 -35.94
N PRO A 592 -1.92 15.65 -36.77
CA PRO A 592 -3.15 14.85 -36.71
C PRO A 592 -2.89 13.37 -36.96
N ILE A 593 -3.52 12.52 -36.15
CA ILE A 593 -3.58 11.08 -36.37
C ILE A 593 -4.38 10.80 -37.65
N VAL A 594 -3.77 10.08 -38.59
CA VAL A 594 -4.42 9.61 -39.82
C VAL A 594 -4.88 8.16 -39.68
N SER A 595 -5.85 7.75 -40.50
CA SER A 595 -6.33 6.37 -40.52
C SER A 595 -5.26 5.41 -41.05
N GLY A 596 -4.98 4.34 -40.30
CA GLY A 596 -3.94 3.37 -40.60
C GLY A 596 -2.56 3.78 -40.06
N ASP A 597 -1.51 3.46 -40.80
CA ASP A 597 -0.12 3.52 -40.31
C ASP A 597 0.42 4.96 -40.21
N ASN A 598 0.52 5.47 -38.98
CA ASN A 598 1.23 6.69 -38.62
C ASN A 598 2.68 6.33 -38.31
N THR A 599 3.67 7.03 -38.87
CA THR A 599 5.09 6.66 -38.72
C THR A 599 5.93 7.78 -38.13
N PHE A 600 6.68 7.45 -37.09
CA PHE A 600 7.56 8.33 -36.31
C PHE A 600 8.97 7.74 -36.25
N TYR A 601 9.95 8.57 -35.90
CA TYR A 601 11.36 8.16 -35.87
C TYR A 601 12.03 8.56 -34.56
N VAL A 602 12.85 7.67 -34.01
CA VAL A 602 13.70 7.93 -32.83
C VAL A 602 15.13 7.54 -33.18
N ASN A 603 15.96 8.54 -33.47
CA ASN A 603 17.28 8.38 -34.09
C ASN A 603 18.41 8.81 -33.14
N GLY A 604 19.63 8.31 -33.40
CA GLY A 604 20.77 8.57 -32.53
C GLY A 604 20.67 7.84 -31.19
N LEU A 605 19.98 6.70 -31.14
CA LEU A 605 19.89 5.86 -29.96
C LEU A 605 21.20 5.08 -29.78
N ASP A 606 21.82 5.18 -28.62
CA ASP A 606 22.97 4.36 -28.25
C ASP A 606 22.45 2.93 -27.99
N VAL A 607 22.66 2.03 -28.95
CA VAL A 607 22.06 0.69 -28.89
C VAL A 607 22.65 -0.09 -27.71
N PRO A 608 21.81 -0.55 -26.78
CA PRO A 608 22.26 -1.20 -25.55
C PRO A 608 23.20 -2.39 -25.83
N SER A 609 24.32 -2.41 -25.11
CA SER A 609 25.40 -3.37 -25.41
C SER A 609 25.07 -4.81 -24.98
N ASN A 610 24.18 -4.97 -23.98
CA ASN A 610 23.66 -6.25 -23.53
C ASN A 610 22.12 -6.25 -23.47
N ILE A 611 21.53 -6.68 -24.57
CA ILE A 611 20.07 -6.77 -24.76
C ILE A 611 19.38 -7.68 -23.73
N GLU A 612 20.04 -8.71 -23.19
CA GLU A 612 19.46 -9.58 -22.15
C GLU A 612 19.40 -8.89 -20.77
N GLN A 613 20.15 -7.79 -20.60
CA GLN A 613 20.20 -6.95 -19.40
C GLN A 613 19.66 -5.55 -19.70
N THR A 614 18.70 -5.42 -20.63
CA THR A 614 18.08 -4.14 -20.95
C THR A 614 16.56 -4.24 -21.01
N GLU A 615 15.88 -3.33 -20.32
CA GLU A 615 14.45 -3.07 -20.50
C GLU A 615 14.25 -1.78 -21.31
N ALA A 616 13.17 -1.69 -22.08
CA ALA A 616 12.89 -0.54 -22.93
C ALA A 616 11.40 -0.20 -22.97
N MET A 617 11.09 1.08 -23.11
CA MET A 617 9.74 1.62 -23.14
C MET A 617 9.61 2.70 -24.21
N LEU A 618 8.58 2.58 -25.04
CA LEU A 618 8.14 3.62 -25.94
C LEU A 618 7.19 4.55 -25.18
N ARG A 619 7.39 5.87 -25.29
CA ARG A 619 6.51 6.89 -24.74
C ARG A 619 5.89 7.67 -25.89
N ILE A 620 4.56 7.59 -26.05
CA ILE A 620 3.81 8.32 -27.10
C ILE A 620 2.97 9.40 -26.42
N THR A 621 3.37 10.66 -26.57
CA THR A 621 2.64 11.82 -26.06
C THR A 621 1.71 12.39 -27.13
N GLY A 622 0.46 12.67 -26.77
CA GLY A 622 -0.53 13.22 -27.69
C GLY A 622 -1.75 13.81 -27.00
N ASN A 623 -2.58 14.46 -27.81
CA ASN A 623 -3.89 15.00 -27.45
C ASN A 623 -4.97 14.12 -28.11
N PHE A 624 -5.67 13.33 -27.32
CA PHE A 624 -6.58 12.28 -27.77
C PHE A 624 -8.03 12.69 -27.49
N TYR A 625 -8.97 12.42 -28.39
CA TYR A 625 -10.40 12.71 -28.12
C TYR A 625 -11.00 11.67 -27.15
N ASP A 626 -12.13 11.95 -26.50
CA ASP A 626 -12.61 11.11 -25.37
C ASP A 626 -13.77 10.17 -25.68
N ALA A 627 -13.69 8.97 -25.09
CA ALA A 627 -14.72 7.96 -24.92
C ALA A 627 -14.26 6.94 -23.84
N PRO A 628 -15.17 6.15 -23.21
CA PRO A 628 -14.86 5.27 -22.07
C PRO A 628 -13.68 4.30 -22.29
N ASP A 629 -12.82 4.14 -21.27
CA ASP A 629 -11.55 3.47 -21.46
C ASP A 629 -10.90 2.78 -20.23
N ASN A 630 -9.83 2.01 -20.50
CA ASN A 630 -9.06 1.03 -19.69
C ASN A 630 -9.51 -0.44 -19.83
N VAL A 631 -10.42 -0.70 -20.78
CA VAL A 631 -10.93 -2.05 -21.09
C VAL A 631 -10.48 -2.55 -22.47
N ALA A 632 -10.49 -3.88 -22.66
CA ALA A 632 -10.14 -4.49 -23.94
C ALA A 632 -11.06 -3.98 -25.07
N GLY A 633 -10.49 -3.22 -26.01
CA GLY A 633 -11.22 -2.57 -27.11
C GLY A 633 -11.71 -1.15 -26.81
N GLY A 634 -11.30 -0.56 -25.68
CA GLY A 634 -11.48 0.86 -25.34
C GLY A 634 -10.76 1.82 -26.29
N PHE A 635 -10.91 3.12 -26.07
CA PHE A 635 -10.67 4.14 -27.10
C PHE A 635 -9.19 4.41 -27.45
N LEU A 636 -8.33 4.54 -26.44
CA LEU A 636 -6.87 4.74 -26.50
C LEU A 636 -6.13 3.44 -26.86
N THR A 637 -6.82 2.31 -26.99
CA THR A 637 -6.18 1.08 -27.47
C THR A 637 -5.58 1.26 -28.87
N ILE A 638 -4.41 0.67 -29.08
CA ILE A 638 -3.70 0.71 -30.36
C ILE A 638 -4.02 -0.56 -31.13
N LYS A 639 -4.49 -0.45 -32.38
CA LYS A 639 -4.84 -1.61 -33.21
C LYS A 639 -3.60 -2.43 -33.60
N LYS A 640 -2.50 -1.73 -33.85
CA LYS A 640 -1.20 -2.31 -34.23
C LYS A 640 -0.09 -1.31 -33.92
N LEU A 641 0.88 -1.72 -33.09
CA LEU A 641 2.16 -1.04 -32.94
C LEU A 641 3.25 -1.92 -33.57
N SER A 642 4.19 -1.32 -34.28
CA SER A 642 5.42 -1.99 -34.69
C SER A 642 6.66 -1.11 -34.49
N VAL A 643 7.74 -1.78 -34.08
CA VAL A 643 9.08 -1.21 -33.90
C VAL A 643 9.99 -1.85 -34.92
N ASN A 644 10.59 -1.04 -35.79
CA ASN A 644 11.48 -1.50 -36.87
C ASN A 644 10.85 -2.62 -37.74
N GLY A 645 9.56 -2.48 -38.03
CA GLY A 645 8.76 -3.43 -38.83
C GLY A 645 8.27 -4.67 -38.06
N THR A 646 8.69 -4.89 -36.82
CA THR A 646 8.22 -5.99 -35.98
C THR A 646 7.05 -5.56 -35.13
N VAL A 647 5.91 -6.26 -35.23
CA VAL A 647 4.72 -5.97 -34.41
C VAL A 647 4.99 -6.31 -32.95
N VAL A 648 4.65 -5.38 -32.05
CA VAL A 648 4.77 -5.53 -30.60
C VAL A 648 3.37 -5.53 -29.96
N LYS A 649 3.25 -6.13 -28.77
CA LYS A 649 2.03 -5.99 -27.95
C LYS A 649 1.98 -4.60 -27.34
N THR A 650 0.79 -4.08 -27.16
CA THR A 650 0.53 -2.84 -26.40
C THR A 650 -0.24 -3.19 -25.13
N PRO A 651 0.03 -2.52 -23.99
CA PRO A 651 -0.88 -2.52 -22.85
C PRO A 651 -2.29 -2.07 -23.25
N ILE A 652 -3.27 -2.42 -22.41
CA ILE A 652 -4.67 -1.97 -22.51
C ILE A 652 -4.89 -0.71 -21.65
N ASP A 653 -3.83 -0.24 -20.99
CA ASP A 653 -3.88 0.55 -19.76
C ASP A 653 -2.77 1.62 -19.75
N TRP A 654 -2.98 2.71 -19.00
CA TRP A 654 -2.11 3.88 -18.93
C TRP A 654 -2.25 4.58 -17.57
N ARG A 655 -1.22 5.33 -17.22
CA ARG A 655 -1.08 6.01 -15.93
C ARG A 655 -2.19 7.03 -15.65
N GLY A 656 -3.13 6.65 -14.78
CA GLY A 656 -4.14 7.45 -14.11
C GLY A 656 -5.51 7.49 -14.80
N THR A 657 -6.55 7.65 -13.97
CA THR A 657 -7.98 7.70 -14.31
C THR A 657 -8.35 8.42 -15.61
N GLN A 658 -9.41 7.90 -16.27
CA GLN A 658 -10.07 8.59 -17.38
C GLN A 658 -10.70 9.91 -16.89
N GLN A 659 -10.25 11.03 -17.45
CA GLN A 659 -10.58 12.36 -16.93
C GLN A 659 -11.93 12.94 -17.40
N LEU A 660 -12.72 12.21 -18.19
CA LEU A 660 -14.04 12.60 -18.72
C LEU A 660 -14.07 13.98 -19.42
N ARG A 661 -12.92 14.43 -19.95
CA ARG A 661 -12.77 15.67 -20.73
C ARG A 661 -12.94 15.35 -22.20
N SER A 662 -13.47 16.26 -23.03
CA SER A 662 -13.53 16.09 -24.50
C SER A 662 -12.18 15.81 -25.20
N ARG A 663 -11.07 16.06 -24.51
CA ARG A 663 -9.68 15.85 -24.90
C ARG A 663 -8.87 15.34 -23.70
N TYR A 664 -8.15 14.23 -23.87
CA TYR A 664 -7.13 13.74 -22.94
C TYR A 664 -5.74 14.03 -23.52
N PHE A 665 -5.01 14.97 -22.91
CA PHE A 665 -3.59 15.19 -23.21
C PHE A 665 -2.76 14.29 -22.30
N GLY A 666 -2.07 13.30 -22.87
CA GLY A 666 -1.46 12.22 -22.11
C GLY A 666 -0.27 11.56 -22.80
N THR A 667 0.54 10.85 -22.02
CA THR A 667 1.62 9.98 -22.53
C THR A 667 1.26 8.51 -22.32
N LEU A 668 1.18 7.77 -23.43
CA LEU A 668 1.04 6.31 -23.41
C LEU A 668 2.42 5.66 -23.18
N GLU A 669 2.54 4.88 -22.11
CA GLU A 669 3.77 4.20 -21.69
C GLU A 669 3.72 2.72 -22.11
N ILE A 670 4.49 2.35 -23.13
CA ILE A 670 4.37 1.06 -23.81
C ILE A 670 5.69 0.30 -23.71
N PRO A 671 5.81 -0.74 -22.87
CA PRO A 671 6.99 -1.60 -22.82
C PRO A 671 7.26 -2.23 -24.19
N ILE A 672 8.50 -2.14 -24.68
CA ILE A 672 8.91 -2.70 -25.97
C ILE A 672 10.13 -3.63 -25.82
N PRO A 673 10.26 -4.72 -26.60
CA PRO A 673 11.42 -5.59 -26.52
C PRO A 673 12.70 -4.87 -26.94
N ALA A 674 13.70 -4.81 -26.05
CA ALA A 674 14.98 -4.13 -26.30
C ALA A 674 15.74 -4.71 -27.52
N ASN A 675 15.53 -5.99 -27.85
CA ASN A 675 16.14 -6.64 -29.02
C ASN A 675 15.64 -6.12 -30.38
N LEU A 676 14.59 -5.27 -30.40
CA LEU A 676 14.13 -4.60 -31.60
C LEU A 676 14.79 -3.23 -31.82
N LEU A 677 15.50 -2.70 -30.82
CA LEU A 677 16.13 -1.38 -30.89
C LEU A 677 17.29 -1.36 -31.89
N GLN A 678 17.39 -0.23 -32.59
CA GLN A 678 18.44 0.10 -33.54
C GLN A 678 18.92 1.53 -33.26
N ALA A 679 20.03 1.95 -33.87
CA ALA A 679 20.51 3.33 -33.71
C ALA A 679 19.52 4.36 -34.30
N ASN A 680 18.74 3.93 -35.30
CA ASN A 680 17.69 4.70 -35.96
C ASN A 680 16.42 3.85 -35.98
N ASN A 681 15.42 4.23 -35.17
CA ASN A 681 14.20 3.46 -34.98
C ASN A 681 13.05 4.04 -35.79
N THR A 682 12.33 3.18 -36.50
CA THR A 682 11.04 3.48 -37.12
C THR A 682 9.94 2.91 -36.26
N ILE A 683 9.05 3.77 -35.78
CA ILE A 683 7.89 3.43 -34.95
C ILE A 683 6.64 3.63 -35.81
N THR A 684 5.85 2.58 -36.04
CA THR A 684 4.63 2.66 -36.84
C THR A 684 3.42 2.23 -36.03
N VAL A 685 2.39 3.08 -36.01
CA VAL A 685 1.21 2.95 -35.13
C VAL A 685 -0.08 3.10 -35.92
N ASP A 686 -0.98 2.11 -35.84
CA ASP A 686 -2.39 2.22 -36.25
C ASP A 686 -3.24 2.44 -35.00
N PHE A 687 -3.54 3.71 -34.72
CA PHE A 687 -4.34 4.13 -33.56
C PHE A 687 -5.82 3.79 -33.77
N GLN A 688 -6.54 3.38 -32.70
CA GLN A 688 -7.99 3.23 -32.79
C GLN A 688 -8.72 4.58 -32.82
N HIS A 689 -8.11 5.59 -32.20
CA HIS A 689 -8.67 6.91 -31.97
C HIS A 689 -8.25 7.97 -33.00
N ALA A 690 -8.96 9.10 -32.98
CA ALA A 690 -8.50 10.35 -33.55
C ALA A 690 -7.82 11.22 -32.46
N GLY A 691 -7.05 12.21 -32.88
CA GLY A 691 -6.25 13.05 -31.99
C GLY A 691 -5.05 13.62 -32.72
N GLU A 692 -4.07 14.10 -31.97
CA GLU A 692 -2.84 14.70 -32.47
C GLU A 692 -1.64 14.16 -31.66
N ILE A 693 -0.60 13.66 -32.33
CA ILE A 693 0.64 13.17 -31.67
C ILE A 693 1.64 14.32 -31.62
N SER A 694 2.30 14.53 -30.48
CA SER A 694 3.33 15.56 -30.30
C SER A 694 4.74 15.01 -30.19
N VAL A 695 4.96 14.01 -29.33
CA VAL A 695 6.29 13.48 -29.01
C VAL A 695 6.27 11.96 -28.97
N VAL A 696 7.31 11.33 -29.53
CA VAL A 696 7.54 9.88 -29.46
C VAL A 696 8.97 9.64 -28.98
N ASN A 697 9.14 9.21 -27.74
CA ASN A 697 10.42 8.97 -27.10
C ASN A 697 10.66 7.48 -26.84
N ILE A 698 11.92 7.07 -26.69
CA ILE A 698 12.28 5.75 -26.15
C ILE A 698 13.05 5.96 -24.85
N VAL A 699 12.70 5.23 -23.80
CA VAL A 699 13.47 5.14 -22.55
C VAL A 699 14.03 3.72 -22.45
N THR A 700 15.27 3.60 -21.97
CA THR A 700 15.92 2.31 -21.71
C THR A 700 16.54 2.26 -20.32
N TRP A 701 16.50 1.10 -19.69
CA TRP A 701 17.23 0.81 -18.45
C TRP A 701 18.28 -0.26 -18.75
N GLU A 702 19.55 0.12 -18.77
CA GLU A 702 20.69 -0.79 -18.94
C GLU A 702 21.19 -1.26 -17.57
N PHE A 703 21.09 -2.56 -17.32
CA PHE A 703 21.42 -3.18 -16.04
C PHE A 703 22.79 -3.88 -16.07
N SER A 704 23.51 -3.89 -14.94
CA SER A 704 24.74 -4.70 -14.79
C SER A 704 24.48 -6.20 -14.57
N LYS A 705 23.23 -6.57 -14.27
CA LYS A 705 22.71 -7.95 -14.19
C LYS A 705 21.24 -7.96 -14.63
N VAL A 706 20.68 -9.13 -14.96
CA VAL A 706 19.23 -9.23 -15.19
C VAL A 706 18.49 -8.91 -13.87
N PRO A 707 17.53 -7.97 -13.85
CA PRO A 707 16.76 -7.64 -12.65
C PRO A 707 15.78 -8.77 -12.29
N GLY A 708 15.42 -8.85 -11.01
CA GLY A 708 14.29 -9.64 -10.56
C GLY A 708 12.98 -8.99 -11.01
N ARG A 709 12.11 -9.80 -11.64
CA ARG A 709 10.78 -9.41 -12.11
C ARG A 709 9.77 -10.53 -11.85
N SER A 710 8.64 -10.21 -11.24
CA SER A 710 7.50 -11.10 -11.01
C SER A 710 6.60 -11.08 -12.24
N VAL A 711 7.16 -11.57 -13.35
CA VAL A 711 6.65 -11.39 -14.72
C VAL A 711 5.16 -11.72 -14.84
N ALA A 712 4.37 -10.80 -15.39
CA ALA A 712 3.08 -11.14 -15.96
C ALA A 712 3.30 -12.07 -17.17
N GLY A 713 2.95 -13.35 -17.03
CA GLY A 713 3.07 -14.34 -18.12
C GLY A 713 4.36 -15.16 -18.15
N LYS A 714 5.15 -15.20 -17.07
CA LYS A 714 6.07 -16.32 -16.82
C LYS A 714 5.45 -17.20 -15.73
N ASN A 715 4.76 -18.25 -16.16
CA ASN A 715 4.18 -19.31 -15.33
C ASN A 715 5.10 -19.60 -14.13
N SER A 716 4.61 -19.30 -12.94
CA SER A 716 5.20 -19.67 -11.67
C SER A 716 4.91 -21.15 -11.40
N ALA A 717 5.77 -21.89 -10.68
CA ALA A 717 5.39 -23.24 -10.27
C ALA A 717 4.37 -23.14 -9.12
N PRO A 718 3.35 -24.01 -9.02
CA PRO A 718 2.29 -23.83 -8.04
C PRO A 718 2.86 -23.95 -6.63
N LEU A 719 2.41 -23.12 -5.69
CA LEU A 719 2.71 -23.33 -4.28
C LEU A 719 1.95 -24.59 -3.83
N VAL A 720 2.63 -25.52 -3.19
CA VAL A 720 2.07 -26.80 -2.75
C VAL A 720 2.32 -27.02 -1.26
N ASN A 721 1.34 -27.62 -0.59
CA ASN A 721 1.39 -27.96 0.82
C ASN A 721 0.79 -29.36 0.99
N ALA A 722 1.55 -30.31 1.52
CA ALA A 722 1.14 -31.70 1.73
C ALA A 722 0.27 -31.88 3.00
N GLY A 723 0.04 -30.82 3.75
CA GLY A 723 -0.57 -30.84 5.07
C GLY A 723 0.46 -31.10 6.17
N THR A 724 0.07 -30.85 7.42
CA THR A 724 0.95 -31.07 8.57
C THR A 724 1.22 -32.55 8.82
N ASP A 725 2.45 -32.87 9.23
CA ASP A 725 2.84 -34.20 9.73
C ASP A 725 1.84 -34.76 10.75
N GLN A 726 1.57 -36.06 10.66
CA GLN A 726 0.58 -36.74 11.48
C GLN A 726 1.25 -37.79 12.37
N SER A 727 1.02 -37.67 13.69
CA SER A 727 1.31 -38.72 14.66
C SER A 727 0.05 -39.50 14.94
N LEU A 728 0.03 -40.77 14.55
CA LEU A 728 -1.12 -41.67 14.64
C LEU A 728 -0.93 -42.65 15.80
N ALA A 729 -2.01 -42.96 16.51
CA ALA A 729 -1.99 -43.93 17.59
C ALA A 729 -1.63 -45.34 17.08
N GLU A 730 -1.10 -46.15 17.98
CA GLU A 730 -0.88 -47.59 17.79
C GLU A 730 -2.13 -48.27 17.18
N GLY A 731 -1.92 -49.20 16.25
CA GLY A 731 -3.01 -49.92 15.58
C GLY A 731 -3.77 -49.12 14.51
N THR A 732 -3.41 -47.86 14.24
CA THR A 732 -4.00 -47.08 13.16
C THR A 732 -3.55 -47.63 11.79
N THR A 733 -4.49 -48.17 11.02
CA THR A 733 -4.21 -48.81 9.70
C THR A 733 -4.54 -47.92 8.50
N SER A 734 -5.09 -46.73 8.72
CA SER A 734 -5.43 -45.76 7.67
C SER A 734 -5.42 -44.32 8.19
N ALA A 735 -5.20 -43.37 7.28
CA ALA A 735 -5.23 -41.93 7.55
C ALA A 735 -5.69 -41.14 6.32
N THR A 736 -5.85 -39.83 6.44
CA THR A 736 -6.18 -38.94 5.33
C THR A 736 -5.04 -37.97 5.12
N LEU A 737 -4.48 -37.94 3.91
CA LEU A 737 -3.62 -36.87 3.46
C LEU A 737 -4.51 -35.72 2.99
N SER A 738 -4.20 -34.51 3.44
CA SER A 738 -5.01 -33.31 3.16
C SER A 738 -4.08 -32.19 2.73
N GLY A 739 -3.68 -32.26 1.46
CA GLY A 739 -2.85 -31.22 0.86
C GLY A 739 -3.69 -30.19 0.12
N SER A 740 -3.01 -29.12 -0.28
CA SER A 740 -3.52 -28.05 -1.11
C SER A 740 -2.46 -27.58 -2.09
N GLY A 741 -2.92 -26.90 -3.13
CA GLY A 741 -2.08 -26.16 -4.06
C GLY A 741 -2.76 -24.84 -4.38
N SER A 742 -1.96 -23.81 -4.63
CA SER A 742 -2.39 -22.49 -5.08
C SER A 742 -1.39 -21.97 -6.10
N ASP A 743 -1.86 -21.52 -7.24
CA ASP A 743 -1.04 -20.94 -8.28
C ASP A 743 -1.20 -19.42 -8.29
N VAL A 744 -0.08 -18.70 -8.40
CA VAL A 744 -0.06 -17.22 -8.28
C VAL A 744 -0.36 -16.52 -9.60
N ASP A 745 -0.41 -17.26 -10.71
CA ASP A 745 -0.82 -16.76 -12.02
C ASP A 745 -2.27 -17.19 -12.35
N GLY A 746 -2.91 -17.96 -11.45
CA GLY A 746 -4.32 -18.34 -11.51
C GLY A 746 -4.61 -19.64 -12.26
N ASP A 747 -3.57 -20.40 -12.62
CA ASP A 747 -3.71 -21.59 -13.47
C ASP A 747 -4.36 -22.80 -12.76
N ALA A 748 -4.94 -23.68 -13.58
CA ALA A 748 -5.74 -24.81 -13.09
C ALA A 748 -4.86 -25.97 -12.58
N ILE A 749 -4.84 -26.17 -11.26
CA ILE A 749 -3.93 -27.12 -10.61
C ILE A 749 -4.40 -28.57 -10.69
N THR A 750 -3.47 -29.45 -11.06
CA THR A 750 -3.58 -30.91 -10.95
C THR A 750 -2.68 -31.44 -9.81
N TYR A 751 -3.10 -32.53 -9.17
CA TYR A 751 -2.42 -33.12 -8.02
C TYR A 751 -1.89 -34.53 -8.31
N SER A 752 -0.80 -34.92 -7.65
CA SER A 752 -0.29 -36.29 -7.65
C SER A 752 0.36 -36.65 -6.33
N TRP A 753 -0.23 -37.61 -5.62
CA TRP A 753 0.31 -38.20 -4.40
C TRP A 753 1.16 -39.43 -4.69
N THR A 754 2.38 -39.47 -4.16
CA THR A 754 3.27 -40.64 -4.20
C THR A 754 3.81 -40.97 -2.81
N LYS A 755 4.21 -42.22 -2.57
CA LYS A 755 4.86 -42.63 -1.32
C LYS A 755 6.38 -42.67 -1.52
N VAL A 756 7.11 -41.81 -0.80
CA VAL A 756 8.57 -41.68 -0.87
C VAL A 756 9.26 -42.76 -0.05
N SER A 757 8.77 -43.06 1.16
CA SER A 757 9.38 -44.02 2.08
C SER A 757 8.37 -44.69 3.01
N GLY A 758 8.82 -45.68 3.78
CA GLY A 758 7.99 -46.49 4.68
C GLY A 758 7.49 -47.81 4.06
N ALA A 759 6.84 -48.64 4.88
CA ALA A 759 6.32 -49.95 4.50
C ALA A 759 5.23 -49.87 3.41
N ALA A 760 4.72 -51.01 2.94
CA ALA A 760 3.64 -51.03 1.93
C ALA A 760 2.41 -50.25 2.45
N ALA A 761 1.83 -49.39 1.60
CA ALA A 761 0.64 -48.59 1.88
C ALA A 761 -0.04 -48.22 0.56
N THR A 762 -1.36 -48.11 0.57
CA THR A 762 -2.21 -47.86 -0.61
C THR A 762 -2.84 -46.49 -0.53
N ILE A 763 -2.69 -45.68 -1.57
CA ILE A 763 -3.32 -44.37 -1.75
C ILE A 763 -4.62 -44.56 -2.55
N ALA A 764 -5.77 -44.10 -2.04
CA ALA A 764 -7.08 -44.40 -2.63
C ALA A 764 -7.35 -43.66 -3.94
N ASN A 765 -7.03 -42.36 -4.00
CA ASN A 765 -7.06 -41.55 -5.22
C ASN A 765 -5.86 -40.61 -5.21
N SER A 766 -4.80 -40.95 -5.95
CA SER A 766 -3.57 -40.14 -5.95
C SER A 766 -3.73 -38.77 -6.60
N SER A 767 -4.78 -38.52 -7.38
CA SER A 767 -4.98 -37.26 -8.11
C SER A 767 -5.91 -36.26 -7.43
N SER A 768 -6.28 -36.50 -6.17
CA SER A 768 -7.10 -35.57 -5.35
C SER A 768 -6.23 -34.88 -4.30
N ALA A 769 -6.44 -33.58 -4.09
CA ALA A 769 -5.73 -32.79 -3.08
C ALA A 769 -5.84 -33.41 -1.67
N SER A 770 -7.05 -33.87 -1.30
CA SER A 770 -7.28 -34.72 -0.13
C SER A 770 -7.61 -36.15 -0.54
N THR A 771 -6.94 -37.13 0.06
CA THR A 771 -7.03 -38.55 -0.28
C THR A 771 -6.76 -39.44 0.93
N SER A 772 -7.35 -40.63 0.99
CA SER A 772 -7.10 -41.59 2.07
C SER A 772 -5.95 -42.55 1.74
N ILE A 773 -5.16 -42.86 2.76
CA ILE A 773 -4.12 -43.89 2.74
C ILE A 773 -4.49 -45.04 3.68
N SER A 774 -4.10 -46.26 3.31
CA SER A 774 -4.47 -47.48 4.03
C SER A 774 -3.37 -48.55 3.98
N GLY A 775 -3.43 -49.54 4.87
CA GLY A 775 -2.38 -50.55 5.03
C GLY A 775 -1.23 -50.08 5.92
N LEU A 776 -1.46 -49.07 6.76
CA LEU A 776 -0.45 -48.58 7.70
C LEU A 776 -0.22 -49.57 8.84
N SER A 777 1.00 -49.55 9.37
CA SER A 777 1.49 -50.34 10.51
C SER A 777 2.47 -49.47 11.31
N ALA A 778 2.84 -49.88 12.53
CA ALA A 778 3.84 -49.17 13.33
C ALA A 778 5.09 -48.79 12.52
N GLY A 779 5.52 -47.52 12.62
CA GLY A 779 6.63 -46.97 11.85
C GLY A 779 6.30 -45.65 11.14
N THR A 780 7.29 -45.13 10.42
CA THR A 780 7.23 -43.83 9.74
C THR A 780 7.13 -44.01 8.22
N TYR A 781 6.25 -43.22 7.60
CA TYR A 781 6.00 -43.14 6.18
C TYR A 781 6.17 -41.69 5.74
N VAL A 782 6.67 -41.46 4.52
CA VAL A 782 6.69 -40.12 3.90
C VAL A 782 5.90 -40.18 2.59
N PHE A 783 4.94 -39.28 2.43
CA PHE A 783 4.15 -39.12 1.22
C PHE A 783 4.40 -37.75 0.62
N ARG A 784 4.57 -37.70 -0.70
CA ARG A 784 4.83 -36.49 -1.47
C ARG A 784 3.58 -36.08 -2.23
N LEU A 785 3.18 -34.81 -2.10
CA LEU A 785 2.25 -34.16 -3.00
C LEU A 785 3.03 -33.40 -4.06
N THR A 786 2.79 -33.71 -5.33
CA THR A 786 3.12 -32.85 -6.46
C THR A 786 1.90 -32.05 -6.87
N ALA A 787 2.04 -30.74 -7.06
CA ALA A 787 1.05 -29.89 -7.73
C ALA A 787 1.62 -29.39 -9.06
N SER A 788 0.80 -29.32 -10.11
CA SER A 788 1.21 -28.85 -11.44
C SER A 788 0.08 -28.09 -12.14
N ASP A 789 0.44 -26.97 -12.75
CA ASP A 789 -0.39 -26.11 -13.62
C ASP A 789 -0.48 -26.62 -15.08
N GLY A 790 0.34 -27.61 -15.46
CA GLY A 790 0.45 -28.14 -16.82
C GLY A 790 1.74 -27.77 -17.57
N THR A 791 2.49 -26.79 -17.07
CA THR A 791 3.79 -26.30 -17.55
C THR A 791 4.92 -26.57 -16.54
N LEU A 792 4.71 -26.22 -15.27
CA LEU A 792 5.63 -26.40 -14.15
C LEU A 792 4.99 -27.25 -13.04
N SER A 793 5.81 -27.60 -12.04
CA SER A 793 5.35 -28.37 -10.87
C SER A 793 6.23 -28.14 -9.66
N SER A 794 5.62 -28.16 -8.48
CA SER A 794 6.29 -28.13 -7.18
C SER A 794 5.94 -29.38 -6.37
N THR A 795 6.74 -29.68 -5.35
CA THR A 795 6.48 -30.83 -4.46
C THR A 795 6.66 -30.46 -2.98
N ASP A 796 5.80 -31.01 -2.13
CA ASP A 796 5.93 -30.98 -0.67
C ASP A 796 5.73 -32.39 -0.07
N ASP A 797 6.33 -32.66 1.09
CA ASP A 797 6.35 -33.95 1.76
C ASP A 797 5.66 -33.89 3.13
N VAL A 798 4.80 -34.87 3.43
CA VAL A 798 4.17 -35.05 4.74
C VAL A 798 4.59 -36.38 5.36
N GLN A 799 5.02 -36.33 6.62
CA GLN A 799 5.40 -37.49 7.41
C GLN A 799 4.21 -38.03 8.21
N ILE A 800 3.95 -39.33 8.07
CA ILE A 800 2.95 -40.07 8.84
C ILE A 800 3.69 -41.05 9.76
N SER A 801 3.59 -40.83 11.06
CA SER A 801 4.26 -41.64 12.09
C SER A 801 3.22 -42.42 12.88
N VAL A 802 3.12 -43.73 12.65
CA VAL A 802 2.27 -44.61 13.46
C VAL A 802 3.09 -45.07 14.66
N ALA A 803 2.62 -44.77 15.87
CA ALA A 803 3.28 -45.16 17.10
C ALA A 803 3.52 -46.67 17.16
N ALA A 804 4.71 -47.07 17.60
CA ALA A 804 5.00 -48.45 17.94
C ALA A 804 4.24 -48.86 19.21
N ASP A 805 3.87 -50.13 19.30
CA ASP A 805 3.16 -50.68 20.45
C ASP A 805 3.95 -50.40 21.72
N SER A 806 3.32 -49.62 22.60
CA SER A 806 3.86 -49.15 23.86
C SER A 806 2.82 -49.30 24.97
N ASN A 807 2.03 -50.39 24.91
CA ASN A 807 1.18 -50.82 26.02
C ASN A 807 2.01 -51.27 27.23
N THR A 808 2.29 -50.33 28.15
CA THR A 808 2.78 -50.65 29.51
C THR A 808 1.66 -50.90 30.53
N ASP A 809 0.40 -50.93 30.08
CA ASP A 809 -0.81 -51.16 30.91
C ASP A 809 -1.27 -52.63 30.93
N VAL A 810 -0.36 -53.55 30.61
CA VAL A 810 -0.55 -54.99 30.74
C VAL A 810 0.26 -55.47 31.95
N ILE A 811 -0.42 -55.80 33.04
CA ILE A 811 0.21 -56.45 34.19
C ILE A 811 0.48 -57.89 33.77
N VAL A 812 1.74 -58.28 33.66
CA VAL A 812 2.16 -59.66 33.36
C VAL A 812 2.52 -60.37 34.66
N ILE A 813 2.00 -61.57 34.84
CA ILE A 813 2.33 -62.46 35.95
C ILE A 813 2.80 -63.77 35.34
N GLU A 814 4.11 -64.00 35.36
CA GLU A 814 4.73 -65.26 34.94
C GLU A 814 4.27 -66.38 35.90
N ALA A 815 3.95 -67.57 35.39
CA ALA A 815 3.28 -68.58 36.21
C ALA A 815 4.20 -69.21 37.28
N GLU A 816 5.51 -69.12 37.10
CA GLU A 816 6.53 -69.49 38.08
C GLU A 816 6.64 -68.52 39.28
N ASP A 817 6.13 -67.28 39.16
CA ASP A 817 6.16 -66.27 40.24
C ASP A 817 5.04 -66.48 41.29
N LEU A 818 4.59 -67.73 41.46
CA LEU A 818 3.59 -68.11 42.45
C LEU A 818 4.13 -67.96 43.89
N THR A 819 3.27 -67.51 44.80
CA THR A 819 3.57 -67.35 46.22
C THR A 819 3.40 -68.65 47.00
N SER A 820 2.47 -69.50 46.57
CA SER A 820 2.28 -70.86 47.07
C SER A 820 1.47 -71.72 46.11
N THR A 821 1.61 -73.03 46.22
CA THR A 821 0.78 -74.01 45.49
C THR A 821 0.42 -75.17 46.41
N SER A 822 -0.73 -75.77 46.16
CA SER A 822 -1.22 -76.99 46.82
C SER A 822 -2.34 -77.58 45.95
N GLY A 823 -2.96 -78.67 46.39
CA GLY A 823 -3.94 -79.35 45.57
C GLY A 823 -4.68 -80.48 46.27
N THR A 824 -5.41 -81.25 45.48
CA THR A 824 -6.19 -82.41 45.94
C THR A 824 -5.90 -83.69 45.14
N TYR A 825 -5.14 -83.58 44.05
CA TYR A 825 -4.72 -84.70 43.23
C TYR A 825 -3.28 -85.07 43.55
N ASN A 826 -2.99 -86.37 43.60
CA ASN A 826 -1.64 -86.87 43.86
C ASN A 826 -1.18 -87.70 42.66
N ASP A 827 -0.32 -87.11 41.84
CA ASP A 827 0.26 -87.69 40.63
C ASP A 827 1.53 -88.52 40.89
N GLY A 828 2.03 -88.52 42.12
CA GLY A 828 3.28 -89.16 42.55
C GLY A 828 4.57 -88.43 42.15
N THR A 829 4.52 -87.34 41.39
CA THR A 829 5.68 -86.56 40.91
C THR A 829 5.73 -85.18 41.58
N VAL A 830 4.61 -84.46 41.58
CA VAL A 830 4.32 -83.33 42.48
C VAL A 830 3.08 -83.69 43.32
N PRO A 831 3.27 -84.36 44.47
CA PRO A 831 2.19 -85.09 45.13
C PRO A 831 0.94 -84.30 45.57
N LEU A 832 1.00 -82.96 45.62
CA LEU A 832 -0.13 -82.02 45.75
C LEU A 832 0.32 -80.65 45.23
N GLY A 833 -0.36 -80.06 44.24
CA GLY A 833 -0.02 -78.76 43.65
C GLY A 833 0.80 -78.86 42.36
N VAL A 834 1.33 -77.73 41.88
CA VAL A 834 1.95 -77.61 40.54
C VAL A 834 3.48 -77.68 40.57
N ASN A 835 4.08 -78.17 39.50
CA ASN A 835 5.54 -78.07 39.29
C ASN A 835 5.90 -76.70 38.71
N VAL A 836 6.97 -76.08 39.22
CA VAL A 836 7.49 -74.80 38.74
C VAL A 836 8.76 -75.00 37.92
N ILE A 837 8.81 -74.42 36.71
CA ILE A 837 10.00 -74.38 35.87
C ILE A 837 10.40 -72.91 35.66
N ALA A 838 11.54 -72.51 36.23
CA ALA A 838 11.99 -71.13 36.21
C ALA A 838 12.29 -70.63 34.78
N ASN A 839 11.67 -69.51 34.39
CA ASN A 839 11.70 -68.87 33.07
C ASN A 839 11.01 -69.70 31.96
N GLN A 840 9.93 -70.43 32.30
CA GLN A 840 9.14 -71.28 31.39
C GLN A 840 7.67 -71.54 31.83
N GLY A 841 7.29 -71.20 33.07
CA GLY A 841 5.95 -71.44 33.61
C GLY A 841 5.78 -72.71 34.46
N ILE A 842 4.53 -73.19 34.56
CA ILE A 842 4.12 -74.33 35.40
C ILE A 842 3.56 -75.49 34.60
N ASN A 843 3.85 -76.70 35.07
CA ASN A 843 3.31 -77.96 34.55
C ASN A 843 2.99 -78.94 35.69
N TYR A 844 2.61 -80.18 35.35
CA TYR A 844 2.02 -81.14 36.31
C TYR A 844 0.81 -80.54 37.07
N VAL A 845 -0.11 -79.90 36.33
CA VAL A 845 -1.34 -79.36 36.90
C VAL A 845 -2.48 -80.36 36.72
N ASN A 846 -3.03 -80.86 37.82
CA ASN A 846 -4.09 -81.86 37.85
C ASN A 846 -5.39 -81.31 38.47
N ASN A 847 -6.45 -82.12 38.50
CA ASN A 847 -7.78 -81.68 38.93
C ASN A 847 -7.80 -81.25 40.41
N GLY A 848 -8.11 -79.97 40.67
CA GLY A 848 -8.16 -79.41 42.01
C GLY A 848 -6.81 -78.98 42.57
N ASP A 849 -5.77 -78.92 41.74
CA ASP A 849 -4.53 -78.21 42.07
C ASP A 849 -4.67 -76.71 41.80
N TYR A 850 -3.91 -75.91 42.53
CA TYR A 850 -3.96 -74.46 42.42
C TYR A 850 -2.62 -73.78 42.70
N ALA A 851 -2.44 -72.62 42.07
CA ALA A 851 -1.33 -71.71 42.29
C ALA A 851 -1.87 -70.35 42.76
N VAL A 852 -1.23 -69.79 43.79
CA VAL A 852 -1.57 -68.51 44.42
C VAL A 852 -0.54 -67.46 44.00
N TYR A 853 -0.98 -66.24 43.70
CA TYR A 853 -0.17 -65.13 43.22
C TYR A 853 -0.51 -63.85 43.96
N ASN A 854 0.50 -63.01 44.24
CA ASN A 854 0.28 -61.64 44.73
C ASN A 854 0.33 -60.68 43.55
N VAL A 855 -0.78 -60.03 43.24
CA VAL A 855 -0.91 -59.12 42.09
C VAL A 855 -1.11 -57.69 42.58
N THR A 856 -0.29 -56.75 42.10
CA THR A 856 -0.40 -55.33 42.43
C THR A 856 -1.22 -54.62 41.36
N ILE A 857 -2.39 -54.09 41.73
CA ILE A 857 -3.29 -53.38 40.83
C ILE A 857 -3.06 -51.86 40.99
N PRO A 858 -2.76 -51.11 39.91
CA PRO A 858 -2.43 -49.69 40.01
C PRO A 858 -3.67 -48.79 40.20
N GLU A 859 -4.82 -49.15 39.60
CA GLU A 859 -6.04 -48.36 39.63
C GLU A 859 -7.31 -49.22 39.72
N ASP A 860 -8.35 -48.71 40.38
CA ASP A 860 -9.69 -49.29 40.37
C ASP A 860 -10.22 -49.50 38.94
N GLY A 861 -10.88 -50.62 38.71
CA GLY A 861 -11.61 -50.88 37.46
C GLY A 861 -11.80 -52.36 37.11
N ALA A 862 -12.40 -52.57 35.94
CA ALA A 862 -12.48 -53.89 35.32
C ALA A 862 -11.17 -54.21 34.58
N TYR A 863 -10.70 -55.45 34.70
CA TYR A 863 -9.53 -55.99 34.02
C TYR A 863 -9.92 -57.23 33.21
N GLU A 864 -9.38 -57.32 32.00
CA GLU A 864 -9.44 -58.49 31.12
C GLU A 864 -8.32 -59.46 31.50
N ILE A 865 -8.68 -60.73 31.67
CA ILE A 865 -7.72 -61.81 31.97
C ILE A 865 -7.40 -62.58 30.69
N VAL A 866 -6.11 -62.74 30.38
CA VAL A 866 -5.64 -63.60 29.29
C VAL A 866 -4.59 -64.57 29.82
N TYR A 867 -4.84 -65.87 29.66
CA TYR A 867 -3.91 -66.95 30.02
C TYR A 867 -3.09 -67.37 28.80
N TYR A 868 -1.80 -67.64 28.97
CA TYR A 868 -0.95 -68.26 27.95
C TYR A 868 -0.81 -69.74 28.29
N ILE A 869 -1.73 -70.54 27.76
CA ILE A 869 -2.09 -71.86 28.30
C ILE A 869 -2.11 -72.91 27.19
N SER A 870 -1.82 -74.16 27.54
CA SER A 870 -1.75 -75.30 26.61
C SER A 870 -2.30 -76.57 27.25
N SER A 871 -3.03 -77.37 26.47
CA SER A 871 -3.51 -78.68 26.91
C SER A 871 -3.80 -79.62 25.73
N PRO A 872 -3.43 -80.90 25.80
CA PRO A 872 -3.91 -81.94 24.90
C PRO A 872 -5.22 -82.62 25.37
N ILE A 873 -5.87 -82.10 26.43
CA ILE A 873 -7.01 -82.74 27.10
C ILE A 873 -8.30 -81.95 26.85
N ASP A 874 -9.33 -82.64 26.35
CA ASP A 874 -10.66 -82.06 26.15
C ASP A 874 -11.40 -81.80 27.47
N GLY A 875 -12.01 -80.62 27.58
CA GLY A 875 -12.96 -80.30 28.66
C GLY A 875 -12.35 -79.82 29.96
N SER A 876 -11.03 -79.59 30.02
CA SER A 876 -10.38 -78.98 31.19
C SER A 876 -10.83 -77.54 31.43
N THR A 877 -10.71 -77.05 32.66
CA THR A 877 -11.04 -75.67 33.04
C THR A 877 -9.94 -75.04 33.90
N ILE A 878 -9.81 -73.71 33.76
CA ILE A 878 -9.08 -72.84 34.68
C ILE A 878 -10.07 -71.88 35.37
N THR A 879 -9.98 -71.73 36.69
CA THR A 879 -10.82 -70.82 37.48
C THR A 879 -9.96 -69.77 38.18
N PHE A 880 -10.29 -68.50 37.96
CA PHE A 880 -9.74 -67.35 38.67
C PHE A 880 -10.56 -67.09 39.95
N SER A 881 -9.92 -67.01 41.12
CA SER A 881 -10.63 -66.91 42.40
C SER A 881 -11.46 -65.63 42.56
N THR A 882 -10.90 -64.48 42.17
CA THR A 882 -11.63 -63.20 42.19
C THR A 882 -12.77 -63.26 41.17
N ASP A 883 -13.99 -62.96 41.63
CA ASP A 883 -15.25 -63.14 40.90
C ASP A 883 -15.57 -64.59 40.43
N ASN A 884 -14.80 -65.60 40.87
CA ASN A 884 -14.94 -67.03 40.52
C ASN A 884 -15.10 -67.29 39.00
N ILE A 885 -14.21 -66.70 38.19
CA ILE A 885 -14.32 -66.74 36.73
C ILE A 885 -13.71 -68.04 36.17
N THR A 886 -14.57 -69.00 35.83
CA THR A 886 -14.18 -70.26 35.16
C THR A 886 -14.15 -70.11 33.63
N THR A 887 -13.09 -70.64 33.01
CA THR A 887 -12.87 -70.66 31.55
C THR A 887 -12.48 -72.07 31.10
N THR A 888 -13.11 -72.58 30.03
CA THR A 888 -12.75 -73.87 29.42
C THR A 888 -11.46 -73.73 28.63
N VAL A 889 -10.51 -74.64 28.85
CA VAL A 889 -9.22 -74.66 28.16
C VAL A 889 -9.35 -75.44 26.85
N PRO A 890 -8.99 -74.87 25.69
CA PRO A 890 -9.03 -75.57 24.41
C PRO A 890 -7.98 -76.69 24.33
N ASN A 891 -8.37 -77.82 23.73
CA ASN A 891 -7.42 -78.87 23.36
C ASN A 891 -6.63 -78.45 22.10
N ASN A 892 -5.33 -78.23 22.25
CA ASN A 892 -4.40 -77.92 21.15
C ASN A 892 -3.46 -79.10 20.81
N GLY A 893 -3.66 -80.27 21.45
CA GLY A 893 -2.88 -81.48 21.24
C GLY A 893 -1.43 -81.42 21.75
N LYS A 894 -1.06 -80.43 22.58
CA LYS A 894 0.30 -80.20 23.09
C LYS A 894 0.30 -79.77 24.56
N TRP A 895 1.37 -80.10 25.27
CA TRP A 895 1.61 -79.61 26.63
C TRP A 895 2.31 -78.25 26.65
N ASP A 896 3.24 -78.00 25.74
CA ASP A 896 4.16 -76.84 25.83
C ASP A 896 4.07 -75.93 24.59
N VAL A 897 2.86 -75.76 24.03
CA VAL A 897 2.58 -74.82 22.93
C VAL A 897 1.51 -73.84 23.40
N TYR A 898 1.95 -72.87 24.20
CA TYR A 898 1.08 -71.92 24.87
C TYR A 898 0.32 -71.03 23.87
N THR A 899 -0.98 -70.93 24.09
CA THR A 899 -1.89 -70.11 23.27
C THR A 899 -2.66 -69.15 24.16
N ALA A 900 -2.91 -67.94 23.65
CA ALA A 900 -3.66 -66.92 24.38
C ALA A 900 -5.14 -67.32 24.51
N LEU A 901 -5.57 -67.62 25.73
CA LEU A 901 -6.95 -67.91 26.12
C LEU A 901 -7.50 -66.74 26.94
N LYS A 902 -8.36 -65.95 26.33
CA LYS A 902 -9.10 -64.87 27.01
C LYS A 902 -10.21 -65.46 27.88
N ALA A 903 -10.31 -64.99 29.13
CA ALA A 903 -11.39 -65.40 30.03
C ALA A 903 -12.77 -64.94 29.53
N SER A 904 -13.82 -65.68 29.90
CA SER A 904 -15.20 -65.39 29.44
C SER A 904 -15.80 -64.10 30.02
N LYS A 905 -15.16 -63.50 31.03
CA LYS A 905 -15.58 -62.27 31.73
C LYS A 905 -14.35 -61.46 32.16
N THR A 906 -14.55 -60.17 32.38
CA THR A 906 -13.63 -59.30 33.12
C THR A 906 -13.78 -59.50 34.62
N VAL A 907 -12.70 -59.29 35.37
CA VAL A 907 -12.67 -59.24 36.84
C VAL A 907 -12.60 -57.79 37.32
N ASN A 908 -13.24 -57.44 38.44
CA ASN A 908 -13.08 -56.11 39.02
C ASN A 908 -12.04 -56.09 40.15
N PHE A 909 -11.19 -55.09 40.15
CA PHE A 909 -10.23 -54.82 41.23
C PHE A 909 -10.34 -53.38 41.73
N THR A 910 -9.99 -53.16 42.99
CA THR A 910 -9.57 -51.86 43.51
C THR A 910 -8.04 -51.73 43.39
N ALA A 911 -7.50 -50.52 43.44
CA ALA A 911 -6.05 -50.32 43.55
C ALA A 911 -5.49 -50.96 44.83
N GLY A 912 -4.25 -51.45 44.77
CA GLY A 912 -3.55 -52.14 45.85
C GLY A 912 -3.18 -53.60 45.54
N ASN A 913 -2.69 -54.31 46.54
CA ASN A 913 -2.23 -55.70 46.38
C ASN A 913 -3.39 -56.67 46.64
N HIS A 914 -3.56 -57.65 45.76
CA HIS A 914 -4.58 -58.70 45.85
C HIS A 914 -3.94 -60.08 45.77
N GLU A 915 -4.48 -61.02 46.54
CA GLU A 915 -4.15 -62.44 46.41
C GLU A 915 -5.10 -63.09 45.40
N VAL A 916 -4.54 -63.71 44.36
CA VAL A 916 -5.25 -64.36 43.26
C VAL A 916 -4.89 -65.84 43.26
N THR A 917 -5.89 -66.72 43.17
CA THR A 917 -5.68 -68.16 43.00
C THR A 917 -6.19 -68.61 41.64
N LEU A 918 -5.35 -69.36 40.92
CA LEU A 918 -5.73 -70.09 39.70
C LEU A 918 -5.90 -71.56 40.04
N THR A 919 -7.11 -72.09 39.86
CA THR A 919 -7.44 -73.50 40.17
C THR A 919 -7.75 -74.28 38.89
N ALA A 920 -7.15 -75.44 38.74
CA ALA A 920 -7.44 -76.39 37.66
C ALA A 920 -8.65 -77.27 37.99
N GLY A 921 -9.45 -77.60 36.98
CA GLY A 921 -10.68 -78.37 37.18
C GLY A 921 -11.11 -79.20 35.97
N ALA A 922 -12.20 -79.95 36.20
CA ALA A 922 -12.93 -80.80 35.27
C ALA A 922 -12.22 -82.08 34.76
N THR A 923 -10.88 -82.11 34.68
CA THR A 923 -10.13 -83.24 34.09
C THR A 923 -8.92 -83.63 34.93
N ALA A 924 -8.66 -84.94 35.06
CA ALA A 924 -7.59 -85.47 35.91
C ALA A 924 -6.19 -84.91 35.59
N TRP A 925 -5.89 -84.68 34.31
CA TRP A 925 -4.80 -83.83 33.84
C TRP A 925 -5.40 -82.58 33.22
N ALA A 926 -4.87 -81.40 33.54
CA ALA A 926 -5.50 -80.13 33.19
C ALA A 926 -4.78 -79.40 32.06
N TRP A 927 -3.74 -78.62 32.37
CA TRP A 927 -3.08 -77.69 31.45
C TRP A 927 -1.69 -77.29 31.95
N ASN A 928 -0.81 -76.87 31.06
CA ASN A 928 0.39 -76.11 31.43
C ASN A 928 0.12 -74.62 31.19
N LEU A 929 0.77 -73.75 31.96
CA LEU A 929 0.60 -72.29 31.90
C LEU A 929 1.97 -71.62 31.89
N ASP A 930 2.23 -70.80 30.87
CA ASP A 930 3.39 -69.91 30.76
C ASP A 930 3.23 -68.73 31.72
N LYS A 931 2.12 -68.01 31.56
CA LYS A 931 1.77 -66.80 32.31
C LYS A 931 0.31 -66.43 32.16
N PHE A 932 -0.11 -65.43 32.92
CA PHE A 932 -1.36 -64.73 32.68
C PHE A 932 -1.15 -63.22 32.74
N THR A 933 -2.06 -62.49 32.08
CA THR A 933 -2.02 -61.03 32.06
C THR A 933 -3.35 -60.44 32.49
N LEU A 934 -3.26 -59.28 33.15
CA LEU A 934 -4.41 -58.42 33.46
C LEU A 934 -4.26 -57.11 32.69
N ARG A 935 -5.22 -56.81 31.83
CA ARG A 935 -5.27 -55.56 31.06
C ARG A 935 -6.50 -54.75 31.47
N ARG A 936 -6.33 -53.49 31.88
CA ARG A 936 -7.46 -52.65 32.30
C ARG A 936 -8.42 -52.40 31.13
N VAL A 937 -9.72 -52.45 31.40
CA VAL A 937 -10.80 -52.24 30.43
C VAL A 937 -11.49 -50.91 30.72
N GLY A 938 -11.10 -49.88 29.98
CA GLY A 938 -11.60 -48.51 30.12
C GLY A 938 -10.48 -47.47 30.08
N ALA A 939 -10.75 -46.30 29.53
CA ALA A 939 -9.72 -45.29 29.26
C ALA A 939 -9.17 -44.64 30.53
N ILE A 940 -7.85 -44.41 30.53
CA ILE A 940 -7.10 -43.70 31.59
C ILE A 940 -7.58 -42.24 31.69
N LYS A 941 -7.83 -41.76 32.92
CA LYS A 941 -7.87 -40.32 33.24
C LYS A 941 -6.57 -39.93 33.95
N SER A 942 -5.62 -39.34 33.23
CA SER A 942 -4.41 -38.80 33.87
C SER A 942 -4.75 -37.59 34.75
N THR A 943 -4.09 -37.50 35.91
CA THR A 943 -4.25 -36.37 36.86
C THR A 943 -2.89 -35.87 37.38
N LYS A 944 -2.62 -34.57 37.21
CA LYS A 944 -1.71 -33.71 37.99
C LYS A 944 -1.89 -32.24 37.54
N SER A 945 -2.55 -31.39 38.33
CA SER A 945 -1.97 -30.38 39.26
C SER A 945 -1.31 -29.18 38.53
N THR A 946 -1.98 -28.01 38.36
CA THR A 946 -2.05 -26.83 39.28
C THR A 946 -0.65 -26.27 39.66
N TYR A 947 -0.31 -24.98 39.55
CA TYR A 947 -1.01 -23.69 39.81
C TYR A 947 -0.34 -22.56 38.96
N VAL A 948 -0.76 -21.29 38.77
CA VAL A 948 -1.99 -20.46 39.01
C VAL A 948 -1.81 -19.11 38.25
N ASP A 949 -2.90 -18.47 37.80
CA ASP A 949 -3.17 -17.01 37.95
C ASP A 949 -4.66 -16.71 37.65
N ILE A 950 -5.49 -16.54 38.67
CA ILE A 950 -6.03 -15.27 39.23
C ILE A 950 -7.11 -14.60 38.35
N ASP A 951 -8.32 -15.13 38.55
CA ASP A 951 -9.61 -14.46 38.77
C ASP A 951 -9.83 -13.03 38.24
N ALA A 952 -10.79 -12.93 37.31
CA ALA A 952 -11.44 -11.68 36.93
C ALA A 952 -12.79 -11.54 37.67
N ASN A 953 -12.78 -10.81 38.78
CA ASN A 953 -13.96 -10.30 39.48
C ASN A 953 -13.59 -8.91 40.05
N SER A 954 -14.40 -7.85 39.98
CA SER A 954 -15.87 -7.81 39.89
C SER A 954 -16.35 -6.48 39.24
N PRO A 955 -17.64 -6.03 39.28
CA PRO A 955 -18.43 -5.91 38.05
C PRO A 955 -19.03 -4.49 37.83
N LEU A 956 -19.84 -4.32 36.75
CA LEU A 956 -21.24 -3.84 36.80
C LEU A 956 -21.77 -3.39 35.41
N VAL A 957 -22.74 -4.15 34.90
CA VAL A 957 -24.05 -3.73 34.33
C VAL A 957 -24.16 -2.36 33.63
N ASN A 958 -24.48 -2.37 32.33
CA ASN A 958 -25.78 -1.84 31.82
C ASN A 958 -26.09 -2.21 30.35
N GLU A 959 -27.36 -2.10 29.96
CA GLU A 959 -27.92 -2.55 28.68
C GLU A 959 -27.76 -1.53 27.53
N SER A 960 -27.54 -2.01 26.29
CA SER A 960 -28.30 -1.62 25.07
C SER A 960 -27.66 -2.04 23.72
N THR A 961 -26.67 -2.94 23.68
CA THR A 961 -26.07 -3.39 22.42
C THR A 961 -27.01 -4.30 21.62
N SER A 962 -27.27 -3.97 20.36
CA SER A 962 -27.84 -4.91 19.38
C SER A 962 -26.88 -6.09 19.19
N LEU A 963 -27.36 -7.31 19.43
CA LEU A 963 -26.57 -8.52 19.16
C LEU A 963 -26.36 -8.63 17.64
N SER A 964 -25.11 -8.62 17.19
CA SER A 964 -24.72 -8.91 15.81
C SER A 964 -24.65 -10.42 15.51
N SER A 965 -24.60 -11.26 16.55
CA SER A 965 -24.33 -12.70 16.47
C SER A 965 -25.16 -13.52 17.48
N LEU A 966 -25.10 -14.85 17.34
CA LEU A 966 -25.81 -15.82 18.16
C LEU A 966 -25.04 -16.12 19.45
N ILE A 967 -25.67 -15.95 20.63
CA ILE A 967 -25.07 -16.35 21.92
C ILE A 967 -25.60 -17.72 22.33
N VAL A 968 -24.70 -18.60 22.78
CA VAL A 968 -24.99 -19.97 23.19
C VAL A 968 -24.33 -20.22 24.55
N TYR A 969 -25.11 -20.57 25.58
CA TYR A 969 -24.62 -20.71 26.97
C TYR A 969 -25.42 -21.75 27.78
N PRO A 970 -24.80 -22.60 28.62
CA PRO A 970 -23.36 -22.73 28.81
C PRO A 970 -22.70 -23.37 27.57
N ASN A 971 -21.45 -22.99 27.31
CA ASN A 971 -20.67 -23.46 26.17
C ASN A 971 -19.18 -23.43 26.56
N PRO A 972 -18.59 -24.55 27.03
CA PRO A 972 -19.12 -25.91 26.98
C PRO A 972 -20.39 -26.17 27.81
N TYR A 973 -21.28 -27.02 27.28
CA TYR A 973 -22.49 -27.53 27.92
C TYR A 973 -22.22 -28.92 28.50
N SER A 974 -22.44 -29.11 29.81
CA SER A 974 -22.27 -30.39 30.50
C SER A 974 -23.60 -31.14 30.71
N ASP A 975 -24.61 -30.41 31.19
CA ASP A 975 -25.92 -30.88 31.63
C ASP A 975 -26.87 -29.69 31.87
N GLY A 976 -28.12 -29.94 32.27
CA GLY A 976 -29.11 -28.89 32.50
C GLY A 976 -29.78 -28.38 31.21
N SER A 977 -29.94 -27.06 31.04
CA SER A 977 -30.54 -26.46 29.84
C SER A 977 -29.53 -25.63 29.03
N LEU A 978 -29.59 -25.74 27.71
CA LEU A 978 -28.83 -24.92 26.79
C LEU A 978 -29.64 -23.69 26.39
N THR A 979 -29.12 -22.51 26.72
CA THR A 979 -29.66 -21.21 26.31
C THR A 979 -29.12 -20.85 24.93
N ILE A 980 -30.01 -20.46 24.02
CA ILE A 980 -29.64 -19.81 22.75
C ILE A 980 -30.35 -18.46 22.69
N LYS A 981 -29.59 -17.37 22.56
CA LYS A 981 -30.11 -15.99 22.50
C LYS A 981 -29.88 -15.40 21.12
N PHE A 982 -30.95 -14.93 20.50
CA PHE A 982 -30.96 -14.39 19.15
C PHE A 982 -30.85 -12.85 19.15
N PRO A 983 -30.32 -12.25 18.07
CA PRO A 983 -30.60 -10.87 17.72
C PRO A 983 -32.09 -10.55 17.74
N LYS A 984 -32.44 -9.37 18.24
CA LYS A 984 -33.83 -8.96 18.50
C LYS A 984 -34.62 -8.83 17.19
N HIS A 985 -35.89 -9.24 17.21
CA HIS A 985 -36.83 -9.17 16.07
C HIS A 985 -36.48 -10.01 14.84
N LEU A 986 -36.32 -11.32 15.06
CA LEU A 986 -36.42 -12.35 14.03
C LEU A 986 -37.71 -13.15 14.32
N GLY A 987 -38.46 -13.54 13.27
CA GLY A 987 -39.76 -14.20 13.39
C GLY A 987 -39.66 -15.67 13.84
N SER A 988 -40.12 -16.60 13.01
CA SER A 988 -39.81 -18.02 13.21
C SER A 988 -38.32 -18.28 12.97
N MET A 989 -37.64 -18.86 13.95
CA MET A 989 -36.23 -19.26 13.89
C MET A 989 -36.12 -20.79 13.90
N LEU A 990 -35.62 -21.35 12.79
CA LEU A 990 -35.31 -22.78 12.70
C LEU A 990 -33.89 -23.03 13.21
N VAL A 991 -33.76 -23.68 14.37
CA VAL A 991 -32.48 -24.08 14.97
C VAL A 991 -32.16 -25.51 14.60
N LYS A 992 -30.96 -25.73 14.05
CA LYS A 992 -30.39 -27.04 13.76
C LYS A 992 -29.05 -27.17 14.46
N ILE A 993 -28.78 -28.33 15.08
CA ILE A 993 -27.47 -28.63 15.67
C ILE A 993 -26.86 -29.79 14.87
N TYR A 994 -25.63 -29.59 14.41
CA TYR A 994 -24.88 -30.54 13.60
C TYR A 994 -23.68 -31.06 14.38
N SER A 995 -23.39 -32.36 14.30
CA SER A 995 -22.08 -32.89 14.73
C SER A 995 -20.97 -32.46 13.78
N ILE A 996 -19.70 -32.60 14.18
CA ILE A 996 -18.54 -32.29 13.31
C ILE A 996 -18.57 -33.00 11.95
N THR A 997 -19.26 -34.15 11.84
CA THR A 997 -19.46 -34.92 10.61
C THR A 997 -20.59 -34.41 9.71
N GLY A 998 -21.17 -33.24 10.02
CA GLY A 998 -22.27 -32.64 9.25
C GLY A 998 -23.64 -33.29 9.46
N LYS A 999 -23.77 -34.29 10.34
CA LYS A 999 -25.06 -34.92 10.66
C LYS A 999 -25.89 -33.98 11.55
N CYS A 1000 -27.07 -33.60 11.08
CA CYS A 1000 -28.07 -32.90 11.90
C CYS A 1000 -28.55 -33.83 13.03
N VAL A 1001 -28.26 -33.48 14.27
CA VAL A 1001 -28.60 -34.26 15.48
C VAL A 1001 -29.80 -33.69 16.25
N TYR A 1002 -30.16 -32.43 15.99
CA TYR A 1002 -31.35 -31.77 16.53
C TYR A 1002 -31.88 -30.73 15.56
N LEU A 1003 -33.20 -30.59 15.50
CA LEU A 1003 -33.91 -29.61 14.67
C LEU A 1003 -35.19 -29.21 15.41
N LYS A 1004 -35.39 -27.91 15.64
CA LYS A 1004 -36.63 -27.36 16.20
C LYS A 1004 -36.85 -25.93 15.72
N GLU A 1005 -38.09 -25.59 15.45
CA GLU A 1005 -38.50 -24.22 15.11
C GLU A 1005 -39.05 -23.55 16.38
N PHE A 1006 -38.68 -22.28 16.57
CA PHE A 1006 -39.13 -21.45 17.67
C PHE A 1006 -39.76 -20.17 17.09
N HIS A 1007 -40.91 -19.75 17.62
CA HIS A 1007 -41.66 -18.62 17.09
C HIS A 1007 -41.59 -17.43 18.05
N GLU A 1008 -41.14 -16.27 17.56
CA GLU A 1008 -41.19 -14.97 18.25
C GLU A 1008 -40.38 -14.85 19.56
N GLU A 1009 -39.63 -15.88 19.95
CA GLU A 1009 -38.76 -15.87 21.14
C GLU A 1009 -37.36 -15.31 20.85
N SER A 1010 -36.94 -14.28 21.59
CA SER A 1010 -35.57 -13.73 21.51
C SER A 1010 -34.52 -14.55 22.29
N THR A 1011 -34.96 -15.51 23.11
CA THR A 1011 -34.10 -16.42 23.88
C THR A 1011 -34.85 -17.72 24.08
N VAL A 1012 -34.26 -18.84 23.66
CA VAL A 1012 -34.85 -20.18 23.76
C VAL A 1012 -34.02 -21.06 24.68
N GLN A 1013 -34.68 -21.95 25.42
CA GLN A 1013 -34.05 -22.94 26.28
C GLN A 1013 -34.29 -24.34 25.72
N ILE A 1014 -33.23 -25.13 25.57
CA ILE A 1014 -33.33 -26.54 25.18
C ILE A 1014 -32.92 -27.41 26.38
N ASN A 1015 -33.80 -28.29 26.83
CA ASN A 1015 -33.56 -29.12 28.00
C ASN A 1015 -32.69 -30.35 27.68
N SER A 1016 -31.94 -30.85 28.67
CA SER A 1016 -31.08 -32.05 28.56
C SER A 1016 -31.79 -33.30 28.01
N SER A 1017 -33.09 -33.44 28.25
CA SER A 1017 -33.91 -34.54 27.71
C SER A 1017 -34.07 -34.49 26.18
N GLU A 1018 -34.00 -33.30 25.59
CA GLU A 1018 -34.00 -33.07 24.13
C GLU A 1018 -32.59 -33.10 23.53
N LEU A 1019 -31.55 -32.76 24.33
CA LEU A 1019 -30.14 -32.70 23.94
C LEU A 1019 -29.43 -34.06 24.15
N LYS A 1020 -29.89 -35.12 23.48
CA LYS A 1020 -29.29 -36.46 23.55
C LYS A 1020 -28.01 -36.58 22.71
N PHE A 1021 -27.03 -35.75 23.01
CA PHE A 1021 -25.77 -35.65 22.30
C PHE A 1021 -24.64 -36.37 23.03
N SER A 1022 -23.71 -36.94 22.26
CA SER A 1022 -22.43 -37.39 22.79
C SER A 1022 -21.54 -36.19 23.14
N LYS A 1023 -20.60 -36.37 24.08
CA LYS A 1023 -19.55 -35.39 24.35
C LYS A 1023 -18.75 -35.12 23.06
N GLY A 1024 -18.45 -33.87 22.75
CA GLY A 1024 -17.81 -33.48 21.49
C GLY A 1024 -18.13 -32.05 21.04
N ILE A 1025 -17.67 -31.71 19.83
CA ILE A 1025 -17.92 -30.40 19.20
C ILE A 1025 -19.12 -30.52 18.24
N TYR A 1026 -19.94 -29.48 18.22
CA TYR A 1026 -21.13 -29.33 17.41
C TYR A 1026 -21.18 -27.92 16.81
N THR A 1027 -21.95 -27.76 15.73
CA THR A 1027 -22.24 -26.46 15.13
C THR A 1027 -23.74 -26.22 15.20
N ILE A 1028 -24.15 -25.18 15.93
CA ILE A 1028 -25.52 -24.67 15.88
C ILE A 1028 -25.64 -23.79 14.65
N LYS A 1029 -26.67 -24.03 13.84
CA LYS A 1029 -27.10 -23.16 12.74
C LYS A 1029 -28.53 -22.73 13.01
N ALA A 1030 -28.75 -21.44 13.17
CA ALA A 1030 -30.07 -20.84 13.35
C ALA A 1030 -30.42 -20.03 12.10
N SER A 1031 -31.59 -20.28 11.50
CA SER A 1031 -31.99 -19.63 10.25
C SER A 1031 -33.44 -19.14 10.27
N SER A 1032 -33.66 -17.90 9.84
CA SER A 1032 -34.95 -17.38 9.39
C SER A 1032 -35.07 -17.53 7.85
N SER A 1033 -36.09 -16.92 7.24
CA SER A 1033 -36.23 -16.82 5.78
C SER A 1033 -35.15 -15.97 5.09
N ASP A 1034 -34.50 -15.07 5.84
CA ASP A 1034 -33.63 -14.01 5.32
C ASP A 1034 -32.22 -14.00 5.93
N LYS A 1035 -32.01 -14.68 7.08
CA LYS A 1035 -30.73 -14.66 7.81
C LYS A 1035 -30.32 -16.04 8.32
N ILE A 1036 -29.01 -16.25 8.38
CA ILE A 1036 -28.39 -17.48 8.88
C ILE A 1036 -27.28 -17.09 9.86
N PHE A 1037 -27.32 -17.68 11.05
CA PHE A 1037 -26.28 -17.57 12.07
C PHE A 1037 -25.68 -18.94 12.35
N THR A 1038 -24.37 -19.01 12.58
CA THR A 1038 -23.67 -20.25 12.95
C THR A 1038 -22.76 -20.03 14.15
N GLN A 1039 -22.82 -20.92 15.15
CA GLN A 1039 -22.00 -20.85 16.35
C GLN A 1039 -21.52 -22.24 16.76
N LYS A 1040 -20.27 -22.35 17.21
CA LYS A 1040 -19.72 -23.58 17.79
C LYS A 1040 -20.36 -23.85 19.16
N LEU A 1041 -20.82 -25.08 19.38
CA LEU A 1041 -21.22 -25.63 20.68
C LEU A 1041 -20.24 -26.74 21.08
N ILE A 1042 -19.77 -26.73 22.32
CA ILE A 1042 -18.94 -27.79 22.90
C ILE A 1042 -19.80 -28.52 23.94
N ILE A 1043 -19.77 -29.84 23.95
CA ILE A 1043 -20.50 -30.68 24.91
C ILE A 1043 -19.51 -31.54 25.68
N GLN A 1044 -19.54 -31.46 27.01
CA GLN A 1044 -18.48 -31.94 27.90
C GLN A 1044 -18.81 -33.21 28.67
#